data_AF-A0A849ZQV6-F1
#
_entry.id   AF-A0A849ZQV6-F1
#
_cell.length_a   1.000
_cell.length_b   1.000
_cell.length_c   1.000
_cell.angle_alpha   90.00
_cell.angle_beta   90.00
_cell.angle_gamma   90.00
#
_symmetry.space_group_name_H-M   'P 1'
#
loop_
_entity.id
_entity.type
_entity.pdbx_description
1 polymer ?
#
loop_
_entity_poly.entity_id
_entity_poly.type
_entity_poly.pdbx_seq_one_letter_code
_entity_poly.pdbx_strand_id
1 'polypeptide(L)'
;MHPARLLLACVIIAMAGSPAFAAFSIVETVTNTNDSGTGSLRQAIINSNVSSFLSQIRFAIPGSGPHVISPQSPLPALSTNIDISGASQRGPDGEPLIVISGTFAGTGANGLLLTAPSSVVNSLTITGFDGAGIRITAGPTCRVIGCTLGGIVGNRNGIQIDAPTSAQPSGSDPFSHVIGGFASTEANVISGNQIAGILINNAVGVQVRGNRIGTNRAGNTPLPNGVGVHIFGTSNVIGGIEPGAGNLISGNNVHGLLIVDGGNAVQGNIIGLAADGDTPLGNGVDGVRVFGFNNHIGGASVAARNLISGNTGDGVHIGGPSLDDTSGDTLVQGNFIGTDGTGTLDRGNGGNGVFIEGFASGNRIGNASPGAGNLISGNAGHGVLISGLNAQSNRIQGNTIGTDVTGMTVSPSGGSGTLRNDLGGIRLENQASGTTVGGAGAVARNLISGHRRNIEMEGSIGNVIQGNYIGTNRTGTGQPETPGFFLIQTGISVSNGSDGNLIGGSASGEGNLISGNDVGVSLSTDNNDIVGNMVGLTADGAGRVPGTRVGVQISGLTGEHIGNRIMHNVISGNSQTGLTMSHTGFVNESITHNIVQGNFIGTDVTGRFAVPNGTGFALGNVSDNIVGGPLPGQGNVISGNTGLGIQVVAGSPNLIFFNSIGVNVDGMPLGNGSAGISVESIPDRIRISRNRIFANGGLGIDLRAAGGDSPGVTENDTDDSDAGGNDLQNFPELQEANFSGPMARFRGTLRSRPNTQYEIELFASEGPDATGHGEGDLFLFSFFTATDSNGAVAWDEQRMLARPPGRFITATAIDPNGNTSEFSPAIPITGSGPTENEIVYALLGIIGLRPEMNLNGDGVTDAADLVGLLNQP
;
A
#
# COMPACT_ATOMS: atom_id res chain seq x y z
N MET A 1 -9.31 -37.68 8.37
CA MET A 1 -9.05 -38.94 9.09
C MET A 1 -9.10 -38.66 10.58
N HIS A 2 -9.97 -39.41 11.27
CA HIS A 2 -10.25 -39.54 12.71
C HIS A 2 -10.63 -38.31 13.59
N PRO A 3 -11.92 -38.25 14.04
CA PRO A 3 -12.43 -37.38 15.09
C PRO A 3 -12.63 -38.13 16.43
N ALA A 4 -12.24 -37.53 17.56
CA ALA A 4 -12.71 -37.77 18.94
C ALA A 4 -11.99 -36.72 19.83
N ARG A 5 -12.59 -35.90 20.71
CA ARG A 5 -13.66 -36.14 21.68
C ARG A 5 -14.35 -34.82 22.06
N LEU A 6 -15.67 -34.84 21.98
CA LEU A 6 -16.63 -33.97 22.65
C LEU A 6 -16.99 -34.63 24.02
N LEU A 7 -17.48 -33.82 24.97
CA LEU A 7 -18.00 -34.16 26.31
C LEU A 7 -16.99 -34.43 27.44
N LEU A 8 -16.92 -33.48 28.39
CA LEU A 8 -16.92 -33.82 29.80
C LEU A 8 -17.66 -32.75 30.62
N ALA A 9 -18.96 -32.96 30.78
CA ALA A 9 -19.79 -32.37 31.82
C ALA A 9 -20.46 -33.52 32.59
N CYS A 10 -20.41 -33.42 33.94
CA CYS A 10 -21.15 -34.19 34.95
C CYS A 10 -20.87 -35.70 35.12
N VAL A 11 -20.11 -36.07 36.17
CA VAL A 11 -20.52 -37.06 37.19
C VAL A 11 -19.88 -36.68 38.54
N ILE A 12 -20.73 -36.49 39.56
CA ILE A 12 -20.39 -36.43 41.00
C ILE A 12 -20.60 -37.85 41.58
N ILE A 13 -19.74 -38.32 42.50
CA ILE A 13 -20.04 -38.90 43.84
C ILE A 13 -18.90 -39.79 44.40
N ALA A 14 -18.31 -39.28 45.51
CA ALA A 14 -17.86 -39.89 46.78
C ALA A 14 -16.79 -41.00 46.89
N MET A 15 -15.71 -40.69 47.64
CA MET A 15 -15.37 -41.18 49.00
C MET A 15 -14.28 -40.24 49.59
N ALA A 16 -14.62 -39.21 50.38
CA ALA A 16 -14.71 -39.16 51.85
C ALA A 16 -13.37 -39.41 52.59
N GLY A 17 -12.77 -38.34 53.12
CA GLY A 17 -11.59 -38.42 54.00
C GLY A 17 -10.83 -37.13 54.32
N SER A 18 -11.42 -35.94 54.19
CA SER A 18 -10.92 -34.70 54.78
C SER A 18 -12.12 -33.79 55.03
N PRO A 19 -12.26 -33.15 56.21
CA PRO A 19 -13.42 -32.32 56.47
C PRO A 19 -13.41 -31.15 55.50
N ALA A 20 -14.46 -31.05 54.68
CA ALA A 20 -14.77 -29.85 53.94
C ALA A 20 -15.02 -28.73 54.96
N PHE A 21 -14.04 -27.87 55.17
CA PHE A 21 -14.29 -26.57 55.79
C PHE A 21 -15.17 -25.79 54.82
N ALA A 22 -16.45 -25.65 55.12
CA ALA A 22 -17.23 -24.55 54.61
C ALA A 22 -16.46 -23.27 54.98
N ALA A 23 -15.96 -22.53 54.00
CA ALA A 23 -15.33 -21.23 54.26
C ALA A 23 -16.41 -20.33 54.87
N PHE A 24 -16.36 -20.12 56.19
CA PHE A 24 -17.18 -19.12 56.86
C PHE A 24 -16.75 -17.76 56.31
N SER A 25 -17.64 -17.02 55.66
CA SER A 25 -17.41 -15.61 55.33
C SER A 25 -17.97 -14.73 56.45
N ILE A 26 -17.21 -13.78 56.96
CA ILE A 26 -17.74 -12.77 57.89
C ILE A 26 -18.51 -11.73 57.07
N VAL A 27 -19.74 -11.41 57.47
CA VAL A 27 -20.56 -10.38 56.80
C VAL A 27 -20.65 -9.15 57.70
N GLU A 28 -20.01 -8.07 57.27
CA GLU A 28 -20.11 -6.74 57.88
C GLU A 28 -21.20 -5.94 57.16
N THR A 29 -22.17 -5.40 57.89
CA THR A 29 -23.26 -4.61 57.31
C THR A 29 -23.10 -3.13 57.65
N VAL A 30 -22.97 -2.29 56.63
CA VAL A 30 -22.97 -0.83 56.76
C VAL A 30 -24.42 -0.34 56.82
N THR A 31 -24.77 0.34 57.90
CA THR A 31 -26.16 0.76 58.20
C THR A 31 -26.34 2.27 58.32
N ASN A 32 -25.25 3.05 58.30
CA ASN A 32 -25.31 4.51 58.35
C ASN A 32 -24.20 5.15 57.48
N THR A 33 -24.31 6.46 57.28
CA THR A 33 -23.38 7.26 56.46
C THR A 33 -22.30 7.99 57.27
N ASN A 34 -22.15 7.68 58.55
CA ASN A 34 -21.17 8.34 59.42
C ASN A 34 -19.73 8.02 58.97
N ASP A 35 -18.78 8.91 59.21
CA ASP A 35 -17.36 8.68 58.87
C ASP A 35 -16.73 7.53 59.70
N SER A 36 -17.17 7.34 60.94
CA SER A 36 -16.62 6.36 61.88
C SER A 36 -17.66 5.86 62.89
N GLY A 37 -17.31 4.85 63.68
CA GLY A 37 -18.19 4.23 64.68
C GLY A 37 -19.03 3.06 64.14
N THR A 38 -19.77 2.41 65.04
CA THR A 38 -20.58 1.23 64.71
C THR A 38 -21.54 1.48 63.54
N GLY A 39 -21.58 0.54 62.59
CA GLY A 39 -22.45 0.62 61.41
C GLY A 39 -21.92 1.49 60.27
N SER A 40 -20.75 2.13 60.41
CA SER A 40 -20.10 2.87 59.33
C SER A 40 -19.23 1.99 58.42
N LEU A 41 -18.97 2.46 57.19
CA LEU A 41 -18.07 1.79 56.26
C LEU A 41 -16.64 1.67 56.82
N ARG A 42 -16.12 2.72 57.45
CA ARG A 42 -14.78 2.71 58.06
C ARG A 42 -14.65 1.60 59.10
N GLN A 43 -15.65 1.47 59.98
CA GLN A 43 -15.63 0.43 61.01
C GLN A 43 -15.77 -0.98 60.40
N ALA A 44 -16.61 -1.16 59.36
CA ALA A 44 -16.73 -2.42 58.64
C ALA A 44 -15.39 -2.85 57.99
N ILE A 45 -14.64 -1.91 57.42
CA ILE A 45 -13.29 -2.18 56.88
C ILE A 45 -12.33 -2.58 57.99
N ILE A 46 -12.31 -1.86 59.12
CA ILE A 46 -11.44 -2.18 60.26
C ILE A 46 -11.72 -3.58 60.79
N ASN A 47 -13.00 -3.96 60.96
CA ASN A 47 -13.41 -5.29 61.39
C ASN A 47 -12.97 -6.37 60.38
N SER A 48 -13.14 -6.11 59.08
CA SER A 48 -12.76 -7.04 58.01
C SER A 48 -11.23 -7.26 57.93
N ASN A 49 -10.44 -6.21 58.19
CA ASN A 49 -8.98 -6.28 58.12
C ASN A 49 -8.34 -7.12 59.22
N VAL A 50 -9.04 -7.34 60.34
CA VAL A 50 -8.57 -8.21 61.44
C VAL A 50 -9.14 -9.63 61.34
N SER A 51 -9.97 -9.91 60.33
CA SER A 51 -10.54 -11.23 60.06
C SER A 51 -9.52 -12.17 59.41
N SER A 52 -9.49 -13.43 59.86
CA SER A 52 -8.75 -14.52 59.22
C SER A 52 -9.53 -15.22 58.09
N PHE A 53 -10.79 -14.82 57.88
CA PHE A 53 -11.68 -15.34 56.84
C PHE A 53 -11.98 -14.29 55.77
N LEU A 54 -12.42 -14.74 54.59
CA LEU A 54 -12.95 -13.85 53.56
C LEU A 54 -14.11 -13.02 54.13
N SER A 55 -14.02 -11.70 53.98
CA SER A 55 -15.02 -10.79 54.53
C SER A 55 -15.90 -10.21 53.43
N GLN A 56 -17.20 -10.10 53.69
CA GLN A 56 -18.17 -9.44 52.82
C GLN A 56 -18.65 -8.16 53.49
N ILE A 57 -18.52 -7.03 52.82
CA ILE A 57 -19.09 -5.75 53.25
C ILE A 57 -20.33 -5.49 52.40
N ARG A 58 -21.50 -5.42 53.04
CA ARG A 58 -22.80 -5.14 52.40
C ARG A 58 -23.41 -3.87 52.97
N PHE A 59 -24.34 -3.26 52.23
CA PHE A 59 -25.00 -2.02 52.64
C PHE A 59 -26.49 -2.26 52.91
N ALA A 60 -26.97 -1.70 54.02
CA ALA A 60 -28.38 -1.67 54.42
C ALA A 60 -28.69 -0.34 55.11
N ILE A 61 -28.37 0.76 54.44
CA ILE A 61 -28.59 2.13 54.93
C ILE A 61 -30.06 2.50 54.73
N PRO A 62 -30.82 2.89 55.78
CA PRO A 62 -32.23 3.23 55.63
C PRO A 62 -32.49 4.39 54.65
N GLY A 63 -33.61 4.34 53.92
CA GLY A 63 -34.06 5.37 52.99
C GLY A 63 -33.98 4.97 51.51
N SER A 64 -34.39 5.87 50.61
CA SER A 64 -34.46 5.62 49.16
C SER A 64 -33.14 5.86 48.40
N GLY A 65 -32.11 6.38 49.06
CA GLY A 65 -30.85 6.80 48.44
C GLY A 65 -30.97 8.08 47.58
N PRO A 66 -29.85 8.56 46.99
CA PRO A 66 -28.49 8.05 47.16
C PRO A 66 -27.98 8.21 48.60
N HIS A 67 -27.23 7.22 49.09
CA HIS A 67 -26.63 7.21 50.42
C HIS A 67 -25.18 7.67 50.33
N VAL A 68 -24.93 8.93 50.72
CA VAL A 68 -23.61 9.56 50.60
C VAL A 68 -22.80 9.36 51.89
N ILE A 69 -21.73 8.58 51.79
CA ILE A 69 -20.71 8.40 52.82
C ILE A 69 -19.58 9.38 52.50
N SER A 70 -19.24 10.26 53.43
CA SER A 70 -18.23 11.32 53.25
C SER A 70 -17.07 11.17 54.22
N PRO A 71 -16.04 10.37 53.90
CA PRO A 71 -14.87 10.23 54.74
C PRO A 71 -14.20 11.58 55.04
N GLN A 72 -13.85 11.81 56.30
CA GLN A 72 -13.16 13.04 56.76
C GLN A 72 -11.63 12.89 56.76
N SER A 73 -11.14 11.70 56.39
CA SER A 73 -9.74 11.31 56.27
C SER A 73 -9.66 10.06 55.39
N PRO A 74 -8.48 9.65 54.87
CA PRO A 74 -8.36 8.44 54.06
C PRO A 74 -8.99 7.22 54.74
N LEU A 75 -9.74 6.41 53.98
CA LEU A 75 -10.25 5.13 54.48
C LEU A 75 -9.08 4.16 54.71
N PRO A 76 -9.16 3.25 55.71
CA PRO A 76 -8.14 2.22 55.89
C PRO A 76 -8.02 1.35 54.63
N ALA A 77 -6.81 0.87 54.34
CA ALA A 77 -6.57 -0.05 53.23
C ALA A 77 -7.31 -1.38 53.46
N LEU A 78 -7.78 -2.02 52.38
CA LEU A 78 -8.37 -3.35 52.38
C LEU A 78 -7.24 -4.39 52.34
N SER A 79 -6.81 -4.84 53.52
CA SER A 79 -5.61 -5.66 53.72
C SER A 79 -5.87 -7.16 53.81
N THR A 80 -7.13 -7.59 53.73
CA THR A 80 -7.56 -8.98 53.62
C THR A 80 -8.45 -9.14 52.38
N ASN A 81 -8.64 -10.37 51.90
CA ASN A 81 -9.50 -10.63 50.74
C ASN A 81 -10.94 -10.24 51.09
N ILE A 82 -11.45 -9.18 50.48
CA ILE A 82 -12.74 -8.57 50.83
C ILE A 82 -13.62 -8.43 49.58
N ASP A 83 -14.89 -8.80 49.71
CA ASP A 83 -15.96 -8.50 48.75
C ASP A 83 -16.81 -7.34 49.30
N ILE A 84 -16.67 -6.16 48.72
CA ILE A 84 -17.45 -4.97 49.07
C ILE A 84 -18.49 -4.70 47.99
N SER A 85 -19.76 -4.80 48.35
CA SER A 85 -20.87 -4.75 47.40
C SER A 85 -22.02 -3.85 47.81
N GLY A 86 -22.25 -2.80 47.02
CA GLY A 86 -23.46 -1.96 47.08
C GLY A 86 -24.66 -2.56 46.35
N ALA A 87 -24.55 -3.78 45.82
CA ALA A 87 -25.60 -4.38 44.99
C ALA A 87 -26.93 -4.65 45.74
N SER A 88 -26.88 -4.63 47.08
CA SER A 88 -28.05 -4.72 47.97
C SER A 88 -28.94 -3.47 47.93
N GLN A 89 -28.45 -2.33 47.45
CA GLN A 89 -29.17 -1.07 47.38
C GLN A 89 -28.91 -0.38 46.02
N ARG A 90 -29.55 -0.89 44.97
CA ARG A 90 -29.51 -0.32 43.61
C ARG A 90 -30.76 0.50 43.31
N GLY A 91 -30.61 1.48 42.42
CA GLY A 91 -31.72 2.24 41.87
C GLY A 91 -32.53 1.45 40.84
N PRO A 92 -33.65 2.03 40.36
CA PRO A 92 -34.56 1.38 39.40
C PRO A 92 -33.89 0.88 38.11
N ASP A 93 -32.85 1.57 37.64
CA ASP A 93 -32.08 1.22 36.43
C ASP A 93 -30.76 0.48 36.74
N GLY A 94 -30.62 -0.05 37.96
CA GLY A 94 -29.42 -0.74 38.41
C GLY A 94 -28.26 0.18 38.81
N GLU A 95 -28.48 1.49 38.86
CA GLU A 95 -27.52 2.51 39.31
C GLU A 95 -27.10 2.27 40.77
N PRO A 96 -25.79 2.37 41.11
CA PRO A 96 -25.34 2.31 42.50
C PRO A 96 -25.89 3.47 43.34
N LEU A 97 -26.67 3.17 44.39
CA LEU A 97 -27.14 4.19 45.34
C LEU A 97 -26.14 4.50 46.44
N ILE A 98 -25.15 3.63 46.66
CA ILE A 98 -24.08 3.85 47.63
C ILE A 98 -23.03 4.75 47.01
N VAL A 99 -22.87 5.95 47.57
CA VAL A 99 -21.91 6.95 47.09
C VAL A 99 -20.83 7.15 48.16
N ILE A 100 -19.57 6.92 47.79
CA ILE A 100 -18.40 7.27 48.60
C ILE A 100 -17.81 8.56 48.04
N SER A 101 -17.90 9.66 48.79
CA SER A 101 -17.49 10.99 48.36
C SER A 101 -16.22 11.45 49.08
N GLY A 102 -15.15 11.66 48.32
CA GLY A 102 -13.82 12.05 48.80
C GLY A 102 -13.62 13.53 49.07
N THR A 103 -14.65 14.38 48.93
CA THR A 103 -14.55 15.84 49.01
C THR A 103 -13.91 16.34 50.30
N PHE A 104 -13.98 15.57 51.39
CA PHE A 104 -13.38 15.88 52.69
C PHE A 104 -12.28 14.90 53.12
N ALA A 105 -11.86 13.97 52.25
CA ALA A 105 -10.92 12.91 52.62
C ALA A 105 -9.45 13.38 52.70
N GLY A 106 -9.14 14.55 52.15
CA GLY A 106 -7.81 15.16 52.13
C GLY A 106 -6.99 14.89 50.86
N THR A 107 -5.88 15.61 50.72
CA THR A 107 -4.95 15.50 49.58
C THR A 107 -4.35 14.10 49.48
N GLY A 108 -4.27 13.56 48.26
CA GLY A 108 -3.75 12.22 47.96
C GLY A 108 -4.62 11.06 48.44
N ALA A 109 -5.76 11.33 49.08
CA ALA A 109 -6.66 10.29 49.59
C ALA A 109 -7.27 9.50 48.42
N ASN A 110 -7.26 8.17 48.52
CA ASN A 110 -7.96 7.29 47.59
C ASN A 110 -9.32 6.89 48.18
N GLY A 111 -10.29 6.55 47.32
CA GLY A 111 -11.59 6.05 47.76
C GLY A 111 -11.48 4.69 48.41
N LEU A 112 -11.00 3.69 47.68
CA LEU A 112 -10.66 2.37 48.21
C LEU A 112 -9.24 1.99 47.80
N LEU A 113 -8.41 1.59 48.77
CA LEU A 113 -7.06 1.08 48.53
C LEU A 113 -7.03 -0.42 48.77
N LEU A 114 -6.85 -1.20 47.71
CA LEU A 114 -6.82 -2.67 47.74
C LEU A 114 -5.36 -3.14 47.79
N THR A 115 -4.96 -3.71 48.92
CA THR A 115 -3.62 -4.27 49.12
C THR A 115 -3.62 -5.81 49.19
N ALA A 116 -4.77 -6.42 49.42
CA ALA A 116 -4.96 -7.87 49.35
C ALA A 116 -5.46 -8.35 47.97
N PRO A 117 -4.96 -9.50 47.47
CA PRO A 117 -5.43 -10.10 46.23
C PRO A 117 -6.89 -10.56 46.33
N SER A 118 -7.48 -10.95 45.20
CA SER A 118 -8.82 -11.55 45.11
C SER A 118 -9.96 -10.72 45.72
N SER A 119 -9.74 -9.42 45.97
CA SER A 119 -10.77 -8.52 46.48
C SER A 119 -11.73 -8.12 45.36
N VAL A 120 -13.01 -8.00 45.67
CA VAL A 120 -14.07 -7.63 44.72
C VAL A 120 -14.71 -6.32 45.17
N VAL A 121 -14.78 -5.35 44.27
CA VAL A 121 -15.54 -4.11 44.47
C VAL A 121 -16.68 -4.10 43.47
N ASN A 122 -17.91 -3.99 43.98
CA ASN A 122 -19.10 -4.14 43.17
C ASN A 122 -20.17 -3.09 43.47
N SER A 123 -20.71 -2.45 42.43
CA SER A 123 -21.91 -1.60 42.51
C SER A 123 -21.79 -0.45 43.51
N LEU A 124 -20.71 0.33 43.41
CA LEU A 124 -20.49 1.54 44.20
C LEU A 124 -20.30 2.75 43.29
N THR A 125 -20.75 3.92 43.74
CA THR A 125 -20.34 5.21 43.17
C THR A 125 -19.19 5.77 44.00
N ILE A 126 -18.05 6.10 43.39
CA ILE A 126 -16.88 6.68 44.09
C ILE A 126 -16.41 7.93 43.36
N THR A 127 -16.42 9.07 44.04
CA THR A 127 -16.23 10.39 43.42
C THR A 127 -15.51 11.36 44.35
N GLY A 128 -14.86 12.38 43.77
CA GLY A 128 -14.32 13.53 44.48
C GLY A 128 -13.05 13.27 45.30
N PHE A 129 -12.30 12.21 45.01
CA PHE A 129 -11.01 11.94 45.64
C PHE A 129 -9.85 12.63 44.92
N ASP A 130 -8.95 13.25 45.67
CA ASP A 130 -7.71 13.84 45.13
C ASP A 130 -6.70 12.77 44.66
N GLY A 131 -6.84 11.53 45.15
CA GLY A 131 -6.21 10.33 44.60
C GLY A 131 -7.11 9.58 43.61
N ALA A 132 -6.92 8.27 43.52
CA ALA A 132 -7.78 7.42 42.69
C ALA A 132 -9.10 7.09 43.41
N GLY A 133 -10.19 6.94 42.67
CA GLY A 133 -11.42 6.37 43.21
C GLY A 133 -11.18 4.98 43.78
N ILE A 134 -10.52 4.12 43.00
CA ILE A 134 -10.01 2.83 43.46
C ILE A 134 -8.53 2.71 43.09
N ARG A 135 -7.69 2.39 44.08
CA ARG A 135 -6.27 2.09 43.86
C ARG A 135 -5.97 0.64 44.22
N ILE A 136 -5.33 -0.10 43.33
CA ILE A 136 -4.94 -1.50 43.52
C ILE A 136 -3.42 -1.56 43.55
N THR A 137 -2.87 -2.05 44.66
CA THR A 137 -1.43 -2.36 44.81
C THR A 137 -1.21 -3.82 45.22
N ALA A 138 -2.30 -4.60 45.24
CA ALA A 138 -2.31 -6.01 45.56
C ALA A 138 -1.64 -6.88 44.48
N GLY A 139 -1.34 -8.13 44.82
CA GLY A 139 -1.13 -9.18 43.82
C GLY A 139 -2.39 -9.39 42.95
N PRO A 140 -2.29 -10.16 41.85
CA PRO A 140 -3.36 -10.30 40.85
C PRO A 140 -4.69 -10.81 41.44
N THR A 141 -5.74 -10.79 40.62
CA THR A 141 -7.12 -11.31 40.85
C THR A 141 -8.16 -10.36 41.47
N CYS A 142 -7.82 -9.11 41.79
CA CYS A 142 -8.86 -8.14 42.18
C CYS A 142 -9.84 -7.87 41.03
N ARG A 143 -11.12 -7.70 41.36
CA ARG A 143 -12.20 -7.40 40.40
C ARG A 143 -12.90 -6.10 40.76
N VAL A 144 -13.13 -5.24 39.77
CA VAL A 144 -13.96 -4.02 39.92
C VAL A 144 -15.08 -4.10 38.89
N ILE A 145 -16.33 -4.18 39.34
CA ILE A 145 -17.49 -4.43 38.46
C ILE A 145 -18.72 -3.59 38.82
N GLY A 146 -19.48 -3.15 37.83
CA GLY A 146 -20.74 -2.44 38.02
C GLY A 146 -20.64 -1.11 38.78
N CYS A 147 -19.43 -0.56 38.93
CA CYS A 147 -19.17 0.67 39.68
C CYS A 147 -19.31 1.92 38.80
N THR A 148 -19.59 3.06 39.43
CA THR A 148 -19.50 4.39 38.80
C THR A 148 -18.33 5.15 39.45
N LEU A 149 -17.31 5.49 38.66
CA LEU A 149 -16.06 6.07 39.16
C LEU A 149 -15.81 7.43 38.51
N GLY A 150 -15.95 8.48 39.31
CA GLY A 150 -15.91 9.88 38.89
C GLY A 150 -17.32 10.50 38.83
N GLY A 151 -17.47 11.57 38.05
CA GLY A 151 -18.69 12.37 37.97
C GLY A 151 -18.37 13.86 37.84
N ILE A 152 -19.31 14.73 38.26
CA ILE A 152 -19.13 16.19 38.21
C ILE A 152 -17.92 16.64 39.06
N VAL A 153 -17.75 16.03 40.23
CA VAL A 153 -16.55 16.21 41.07
C VAL A 153 -15.67 14.98 40.90
N GLY A 154 -14.85 14.99 39.86
CA GLY A 154 -14.01 13.88 39.46
C GLY A 154 -12.98 13.44 40.50
N ASN A 155 -12.63 12.15 40.47
CA ASN A 155 -11.40 11.70 41.11
C ASN A 155 -10.19 12.14 40.27
N ARG A 156 -8.97 12.10 40.81
CA ARG A 156 -7.77 12.29 39.99
C ARG A 156 -7.67 11.20 38.91
N ASN A 157 -7.80 9.94 39.32
CA ASN A 157 -7.97 8.79 38.44
C ASN A 157 -9.24 8.02 38.84
N GLY A 158 -9.98 7.46 37.88
CA GLY A 158 -11.10 6.58 38.22
C GLY A 158 -10.60 5.32 38.93
N ILE A 159 -9.73 4.58 38.24
CA ILE A 159 -9.03 3.40 38.76
C ILE A 159 -7.52 3.56 38.52
N GLN A 160 -6.71 3.25 39.51
CA GLN A 160 -5.27 3.11 39.37
C GLN A 160 -4.83 1.70 39.78
N ILE A 161 -4.02 1.05 38.95
CA ILE A 161 -3.48 -0.29 39.18
C ILE A 161 -1.97 -0.19 39.11
N ASP A 162 -1.31 -0.38 40.25
CA ASP A 162 0.14 -0.33 40.34
C ASP A 162 0.72 -1.75 40.24
N ALA A 163 1.98 -1.86 39.81
CA ALA A 163 2.75 -3.09 39.96
C ALA A 163 2.68 -3.61 41.41
N PRO A 164 2.50 -4.92 41.62
CA PRO A 164 2.40 -5.49 42.96
C PRO A 164 3.69 -5.22 43.74
N THR A 165 3.58 -4.88 45.03
CA THR A 165 4.74 -4.62 45.90
C THR A 165 5.55 -5.87 46.25
N SER A 166 5.10 -7.06 45.84
CA SER A 166 5.79 -8.34 46.01
C SER A 166 6.15 -8.96 44.64
N ALA A 167 7.36 -9.50 44.52
CA ALA A 167 7.83 -10.15 43.30
C ALA A 167 6.82 -11.19 42.79
N GLN A 168 6.40 -11.04 41.52
CA GLN A 168 5.57 -12.03 40.85
C GLN A 168 6.38 -13.32 40.63
N PRO A 169 5.81 -14.52 40.85
CA PRO A 169 6.43 -15.75 40.38
C PRO A 169 6.58 -15.68 38.86
N SER A 170 7.77 -15.90 38.34
CA SER A 170 8.03 -15.98 36.90
C SER A 170 7.42 -17.26 36.33
N GLY A 171 6.22 -17.17 35.79
CA GLY A 171 5.50 -18.27 35.15
C GLY A 171 4.13 -17.81 34.68
N SER A 172 3.63 -18.43 33.62
CA SER A 172 2.36 -18.14 32.94
C SER A 172 1.11 -18.39 33.80
N ASP A 173 0.93 -17.66 34.91
CA ASP A 173 -0.21 -17.83 35.80
C ASP A 173 -1.48 -17.14 35.24
N PRO A 174 -2.67 -17.80 35.30
CA PRO A 174 -3.93 -17.35 34.68
C PRO A 174 -4.66 -16.25 35.49
N PHE A 175 -3.96 -15.56 36.36
CA PHE A 175 -4.55 -14.67 37.36
C PHE A 175 -4.27 -13.20 37.00
N SER A 176 -5.30 -12.52 36.49
CA SER A 176 -5.26 -11.10 36.12
C SER A 176 -6.15 -10.25 37.02
N HIS A 177 -5.81 -8.98 37.24
CA HIS A 177 -6.81 -8.01 37.67
C HIS A 177 -7.87 -7.85 36.57
N VAL A 178 -9.15 -7.78 36.94
CA VAL A 178 -10.25 -7.63 36.00
C VAL A 178 -11.04 -6.37 36.31
N ILE A 179 -11.07 -5.45 35.36
CA ILE A 179 -11.88 -4.23 35.42
C ILE A 179 -13.04 -4.40 34.45
N GLY A 180 -14.24 -4.54 35.01
CA GLY A 180 -15.49 -4.79 34.30
C GLY A 180 -15.77 -6.28 34.08
N GLY A 181 -16.58 -6.60 33.08
CA GLY A 181 -17.09 -7.95 32.88
C GLY A 181 -17.83 -8.10 31.55
N PHE A 182 -18.37 -9.29 31.31
CA PHE A 182 -19.04 -9.59 30.03
C PHE A 182 -20.52 -9.21 30.04
N ALA A 183 -21.13 -9.18 31.23
CA ALA A 183 -22.51 -8.76 31.39
C ALA A 183 -22.62 -7.23 31.52
N SER A 184 -23.69 -6.64 30.98
CA SER A 184 -23.97 -5.21 31.12
C SER A 184 -24.08 -4.75 32.59
N THR A 185 -24.46 -5.64 33.50
CA THR A 185 -24.50 -5.38 34.96
C THR A 185 -23.12 -5.32 35.62
N GLU A 186 -22.09 -5.86 34.95
CA GLU A 186 -20.70 -5.81 35.41
C GLU A 186 -19.92 -4.62 34.80
N ALA A 187 -20.51 -3.92 33.83
CA ALA A 187 -19.91 -2.75 33.18
C ALA A 187 -19.70 -1.61 34.19
N ASN A 188 -18.45 -1.15 34.33
CA ASN A 188 -18.19 0.08 35.07
C ASN A 188 -18.45 1.31 34.18
N VAL A 189 -18.89 2.40 34.81
CA VAL A 189 -18.93 3.74 34.21
C VAL A 189 -17.78 4.54 34.81
N ILE A 190 -16.75 4.84 34.03
CA ILE A 190 -15.50 5.45 34.49
C ILE A 190 -15.30 6.77 33.74
N SER A 191 -15.82 7.85 34.32
CA SER A 191 -16.06 9.10 33.59
C SER A 191 -15.93 10.32 34.49
N GLY A 192 -15.59 11.48 33.92
CA GLY A 192 -15.44 12.72 34.69
C GLY A 192 -14.19 12.78 35.57
N ASN A 193 -13.16 11.95 35.34
CA ASN A 193 -11.93 11.97 36.14
C ASN A 193 -10.88 12.94 35.58
N GLN A 194 -10.07 13.54 36.45
CA GLN A 194 -9.22 14.68 36.08
C GLN A 194 -8.04 14.31 35.16
N ILE A 195 -7.42 13.14 35.37
CA ILE A 195 -6.26 12.68 34.59
C ILE A 195 -6.64 11.47 33.73
N ALA A 196 -6.89 10.31 34.33
CA ALA A 196 -7.23 9.10 33.58
C ALA A 196 -8.52 8.46 34.10
N GLY A 197 -9.31 7.87 33.19
CA GLY A 197 -10.35 6.93 33.61
C GLY A 197 -9.72 5.73 34.30
N ILE A 198 -8.82 5.05 33.60
CA ILE A 198 -8.02 3.93 34.13
C ILE A 198 -6.52 4.21 33.91
N LEU A 199 -5.73 4.13 34.97
CA LEU A 199 -4.27 4.19 34.93
C LEU A 199 -3.70 2.80 35.29
N ILE A 200 -3.01 2.16 34.35
CA ILE A 200 -2.26 0.92 34.54
C ILE A 200 -0.78 1.31 34.68
N ASN A 201 -0.31 1.43 35.91
CA ASN A 201 1.01 1.93 36.26
C ASN A 201 1.98 0.76 36.51
N ASN A 202 2.70 0.35 35.45
CA ASN A 202 3.64 -0.77 35.46
C ASN A 202 3.04 -2.13 35.85
N ALA A 203 1.71 -2.24 35.90
CA ALA A 203 1.03 -3.51 36.15
C ALA A 203 0.97 -4.37 34.88
N VAL A 204 0.99 -5.69 35.06
CA VAL A 204 1.01 -6.67 33.98
C VAL A 204 -0.24 -7.52 33.98
N GLY A 205 -0.67 -7.97 32.79
CA GLY A 205 -1.74 -8.95 32.67
C GLY A 205 -3.14 -8.42 33.01
N VAL A 206 -3.35 -7.10 33.15
CA VAL A 206 -4.66 -6.53 33.50
C VAL A 206 -5.65 -6.75 32.35
N GLN A 207 -6.87 -7.20 32.67
CA GLN A 207 -7.99 -7.30 31.72
C GLN A 207 -8.99 -6.18 31.98
N VAL A 208 -9.14 -5.25 31.03
CA VAL A 208 -10.14 -4.19 31.05
C VAL A 208 -11.22 -4.53 30.04
N ARG A 209 -12.42 -4.89 30.46
CA ARG A 209 -13.47 -5.40 29.56
C ARG A 209 -14.87 -4.91 29.90
N GLY A 210 -15.67 -4.63 28.88
CA GLY A 210 -17.08 -4.27 28.99
C GLY A 210 -17.36 -2.94 29.70
N ASN A 211 -16.38 -2.04 29.79
CA ASN A 211 -16.54 -0.77 30.49
C ASN A 211 -17.10 0.34 29.59
N ARG A 212 -17.65 1.39 30.22
CA ARG A 212 -17.98 2.69 29.61
C ARG A 212 -17.00 3.72 30.17
N ILE A 213 -16.16 4.30 29.31
CA ILE A 213 -15.05 5.17 29.73
C ILE A 213 -15.17 6.51 29.00
N GLY A 214 -15.39 7.58 29.75
CA GLY A 214 -15.55 8.95 29.23
C GLY A 214 -16.98 9.29 28.75
N THR A 215 -17.96 8.43 29.02
CA THR A 215 -19.37 8.61 28.64
C THR A 215 -20.32 8.38 29.81
N ASN A 216 -21.59 8.73 29.64
CA ASN A 216 -22.66 8.32 30.55
C ASN A 216 -22.92 6.79 30.49
N ARG A 217 -23.76 6.26 31.38
CA ARG A 217 -24.08 4.81 31.42
C ARG A 217 -24.64 4.28 30.09
N ALA A 218 -25.46 5.08 29.42
CA ALA A 218 -26.02 4.74 28.11
C ALA A 218 -24.96 4.70 26.99
N GLY A 219 -23.82 5.38 27.17
CA GLY A 219 -22.75 5.48 26.19
C GLY A 219 -23.07 6.42 25.03
N ASN A 220 -23.91 7.43 25.25
CA ASN A 220 -24.38 8.36 24.21
C ASN A 220 -24.17 9.84 24.54
N THR A 221 -23.56 10.16 25.69
CA THR A 221 -23.21 11.54 26.07
C THR A 221 -21.80 11.57 26.65
N PRO A 222 -20.92 12.49 26.21
CA PRO A 222 -19.59 12.66 26.78
C PRO A 222 -19.64 13.08 28.25
N LEU A 223 -18.81 12.45 29.07
CA LEU A 223 -18.49 12.81 30.46
C LEU A 223 -16.97 12.67 30.62
N PRO A 224 -16.19 13.66 30.14
CA PRO A 224 -14.79 13.44 29.79
C PRO A 224 -13.92 13.07 30.99
N ASN A 225 -13.07 12.05 30.81
CA ASN A 225 -11.82 11.99 31.56
C ASN A 225 -10.76 12.85 30.84
N GLY A 226 -9.57 13.04 31.44
CA GLY A 226 -8.41 13.51 30.69
C GLY A 226 -8.07 12.55 29.53
N VAL A 227 -7.54 11.38 29.87
CA VAL A 227 -7.35 10.22 28.98
C VAL A 227 -8.32 9.12 29.39
N GLY A 228 -8.83 8.33 28.44
CA GLY A 228 -9.69 7.19 28.78
C GLY A 228 -8.94 6.13 29.57
N VAL A 229 -7.94 5.50 28.95
CA VAL A 229 -7.07 4.49 29.56
C VAL A 229 -5.60 4.83 29.28
N HIS A 230 -4.75 4.81 30.31
CA HIS A 230 -3.32 5.13 30.22
C HIS A 230 -2.48 3.96 30.75
N ILE A 231 -1.57 3.44 29.94
CA ILE A 231 -0.84 2.19 30.19
C ILE A 231 0.67 2.43 30.20
N PHE A 232 1.30 2.17 31.35
CA PHE A 232 2.75 2.11 31.53
C PHE A 232 3.26 0.67 31.72
N GLY A 233 2.38 -0.34 31.71
CA GLY A 233 2.75 -1.74 31.89
C GLY A 233 2.62 -2.58 30.62
N THR A 234 2.94 -3.87 30.72
CA THR A 234 2.99 -4.81 29.59
C THR A 234 1.98 -5.94 29.71
N SER A 235 1.71 -6.65 28.61
CA SER A 235 0.83 -7.83 28.59
C SER A 235 -0.61 -7.58 29.05
N ASN A 236 -1.11 -6.35 28.95
CA ASN A 236 -2.47 -6.00 29.33
C ASN A 236 -3.43 -6.19 28.15
N VAL A 237 -4.69 -6.51 28.44
CA VAL A 237 -5.76 -6.68 27.44
C VAL A 237 -6.84 -5.65 27.70
N ILE A 238 -7.03 -4.75 26.73
CA ILE A 238 -8.10 -3.76 26.70
C ILE A 238 -9.15 -4.24 25.71
N GLY A 239 -10.24 -4.76 26.27
CA GLY A 239 -11.37 -5.35 25.57
C GLY A 239 -11.28 -6.86 25.56
N GLY A 240 -11.48 -7.46 24.38
CA GLY A 240 -11.35 -8.90 24.16
C GLY A 240 -12.28 -9.41 23.07
N ILE A 241 -12.10 -10.68 22.70
CA ILE A 241 -12.87 -11.34 21.63
C ILE A 241 -14.17 -12.00 22.10
N GLU A 242 -14.38 -12.09 23.41
CA GLU A 242 -15.62 -12.64 23.96
C GLU A 242 -16.76 -11.63 23.83
N PRO A 243 -17.99 -12.05 23.54
CA PRO A 243 -19.15 -11.16 23.52
C PRO A 243 -19.26 -10.34 24.80
N GLY A 244 -19.42 -9.02 24.66
CA GLY A 244 -19.49 -8.08 25.79
C GLY A 244 -18.14 -7.67 26.39
N ALA A 245 -17.01 -8.21 25.90
CA ALA A 245 -15.68 -7.81 26.38
C ALA A 245 -15.25 -6.42 25.90
N GLY A 246 -15.76 -5.96 24.76
CA GLY A 246 -15.43 -4.65 24.18
C GLY A 246 -15.74 -3.48 25.11
N ASN A 247 -14.79 -2.56 25.28
CA ASN A 247 -15.04 -1.31 25.99
C ASN A 247 -15.56 -0.23 25.03
N LEU A 248 -16.33 0.71 25.58
CA LEU A 248 -16.63 1.99 24.94
C LEU A 248 -15.69 3.05 25.52
N ILE A 249 -14.82 3.63 24.69
CA ILE A 249 -13.79 4.58 25.10
C ILE A 249 -13.92 5.85 24.25
N SER A 250 -14.75 6.78 24.71
CA SER A 250 -15.18 7.93 23.91
C SER A 250 -15.42 9.15 24.79
N GLY A 251 -15.41 10.34 24.21
CA GLY A 251 -15.72 11.58 24.93
C GLY A 251 -14.63 12.04 25.89
N ASN A 252 -13.40 11.53 25.80
CA ASN A 252 -12.29 11.97 26.67
C ASN A 252 -11.61 13.22 26.10
N ASN A 253 -11.00 14.04 26.96
CA ASN A 253 -10.42 15.33 26.57
C ASN A 253 -9.14 15.22 25.72
N VAL A 254 -8.42 14.11 25.84
CA VAL A 254 -7.18 13.85 25.10
C VAL A 254 -7.35 12.55 24.30
N HIS A 255 -6.56 11.51 24.56
CA HIS A 255 -6.62 10.25 23.85
C HIS A 255 -7.70 9.33 24.44
N GLY A 256 -8.27 8.47 23.59
CA GLY A 256 -9.05 7.33 24.09
C GLY A 256 -8.16 6.40 24.90
N LEU A 257 -7.07 5.94 24.27
CA LEU A 257 -6.07 5.05 24.86
C LEU A 257 -4.66 5.60 24.63
N LEU A 258 -3.85 5.66 25.69
CA LEU A 258 -2.44 6.02 25.64
C LEU A 258 -1.58 4.85 26.15
N ILE A 259 -0.73 4.31 25.28
CA ILE A 259 0.11 3.14 25.53
C ILE A 259 1.58 3.56 25.51
N VAL A 260 2.23 3.52 26.67
CA VAL A 260 3.63 3.92 26.84
C VAL A 260 4.58 2.74 26.70
N ASP A 261 4.21 1.56 27.20
CA ASP A 261 5.06 0.35 27.19
C ASP A 261 4.50 -0.73 26.24
N GLY A 262 5.24 -1.82 26.04
CA GLY A 262 5.00 -2.81 25.00
C GLY A 262 4.16 -4.02 25.37
N GLY A 263 3.82 -4.82 24.35
CA GLY A 263 3.18 -6.13 24.55
C GLY A 263 1.72 -6.08 24.99
N ASN A 264 0.99 -4.99 24.75
CA ASN A 264 -0.42 -4.86 25.12
C ASN A 264 -1.34 -5.21 23.94
N ALA A 265 -2.55 -5.69 24.23
CA ALA A 265 -3.58 -6.01 23.24
C ALA A 265 -4.83 -5.13 23.41
N VAL A 266 -5.32 -4.57 22.32
CA VAL A 266 -6.52 -3.72 22.25
C VAL A 266 -7.49 -4.36 21.27
N GLN A 267 -8.59 -4.93 21.74
CA GLN A 267 -9.46 -5.78 20.92
C GLN A 267 -10.95 -5.53 21.17
N GLY A 268 -11.76 -5.49 20.11
CA GLY A 268 -13.22 -5.45 20.22
C GLY A 268 -13.79 -4.15 20.79
N ASN A 269 -13.02 -3.06 20.85
CA ASN A 269 -13.46 -1.81 21.46
C ASN A 269 -14.14 -0.87 20.45
N ILE A 270 -15.02 0.00 20.95
CA ILE A 270 -15.51 1.18 20.24
C ILE A 270 -14.79 2.40 20.82
N ILE A 271 -14.09 3.15 19.97
CA ILE A 271 -13.23 4.27 20.37
C ILE A 271 -13.59 5.51 19.56
N GLY A 272 -14.19 6.51 20.23
CA GLY A 272 -14.58 7.79 19.65
C GLY A 272 -16.03 7.88 19.13
N LEU A 273 -16.74 6.76 18.99
CA LEU A 273 -18.19 6.75 18.70
C LEU A 273 -19.02 6.49 19.97
N ALA A 274 -20.33 6.69 19.88
CA ALA A 274 -21.29 6.27 20.89
C ALA A 274 -21.48 4.73 20.86
N ALA A 275 -22.22 4.21 21.83
CA ALA A 275 -22.53 2.78 21.93
C ALA A 275 -23.31 2.20 20.74
N ASP A 276 -23.90 3.05 19.89
CA ASP A 276 -24.56 2.65 18.64
C ASP A 276 -23.57 2.30 17.51
N GLY A 277 -22.28 2.62 17.68
CA GLY A 277 -21.25 2.42 16.66
C GLY A 277 -21.38 3.36 15.46
N ASP A 278 -22.13 4.45 15.58
CA ASP A 278 -22.41 5.38 14.49
C ASP A 278 -22.23 6.85 14.89
N THR A 279 -22.79 7.26 16.04
CA THR A 279 -22.79 8.67 16.45
C THR A 279 -21.39 9.10 16.94
N PRO A 280 -20.73 10.09 16.32
CA PRO A 280 -19.45 10.59 16.80
C PRO A 280 -19.60 11.28 18.16
N LEU A 281 -18.81 10.85 19.15
CA LEU A 281 -18.63 11.56 20.41
C LEU A 281 -17.25 12.21 20.50
N GLY A 282 -16.26 11.58 19.85
CA GLY A 282 -14.87 11.97 19.74
C GLY A 282 -14.08 11.85 21.04
N ASN A 283 -12.82 11.43 20.93
CA ASN A 283 -11.81 11.81 21.90
C ASN A 283 -11.11 13.09 21.38
N GLY A 284 -10.61 13.91 22.29
CA GLY A 284 -10.10 15.26 21.99
C GLY A 284 -8.74 15.32 21.29
N VAL A 285 -8.06 14.19 21.11
CA VAL A 285 -6.90 14.00 20.21
C VAL A 285 -7.04 12.63 19.51
N ASP A 286 -6.08 11.72 19.64
CA ASP A 286 -6.09 10.43 18.93
C ASP A 286 -7.00 9.39 19.58
N GLY A 287 -7.50 8.45 18.78
CA GLY A 287 -8.19 7.27 19.31
C GLY A 287 -7.25 6.42 20.17
N VAL A 288 -6.12 6.00 19.58
CA VAL A 288 -5.07 5.22 20.24
C VAL A 288 -3.70 5.82 19.95
N ARG A 289 -2.97 6.22 21.00
CA ARG A 289 -1.58 6.71 20.93
C ARG A 289 -0.63 5.66 21.49
N VAL A 290 0.45 5.36 20.78
CA VAL A 290 1.44 4.31 21.12
C VAL A 290 2.87 4.85 21.07
N PHE A 291 3.57 4.76 22.20
CA PHE A 291 5.02 4.99 22.31
C PHE A 291 5.82 3.67 22.45
N GLY A 292 5.22 2.61 23.00
CA GLY A 292 5.91 1.34 23.27
C GLY A 292 5.93 0.35 22.09
N PHE A 293 6.79 -0.67 22.17
CA PHE A 293 6.96 -1.70 21.14
C PHE A 293 5.94 -2.85 21.20
N ASN A 294 5.80 -3.63 20.12
CA ASN A 294 5.09 -4.92 20.13
C ASN A 294 3.65 -4.85 20.67
N ASN A 295 2.93 -3.77 20.37
CA ASN A 295 1.53 -3.61 20.75
C ASN A 295 0.60 -4.16 19.65
N HIS A 296 -0.52 -4.76 20.03
CA HIS A 296 -1.50 -5.36 19.13
C HIS A 296 -2.81 -4.59 19.18
N ILE A 297 -3.12 -3.84 18.13
CA ILE A 297 -4.37 -3.10 17.99
C ILE A 297 -5.25 -3.84 16.99
N GLY A 298 -6.22 -4.57 17.52
CA GLY A 298 -7.18 -5.38 16.78
C GLY A 298 -6.80 -6.86 16.66
N GLY A 299 -7.37 -7.53 15.67
CA GLY A 299 -7.13 -8.94 15.39
C GLY A 299 -7.85 -9.43 14.13
N ALA A 300 -7.47 -10.61 13.63
CA ALA A 300 -7.99 -11.14 12.37
C ALA A 300 -9.47 -11.61 12.41
N SER A 301 -10.07 -11.70 13.60
CA SER A 301 -11.49 -12.05 13.77
C SER A 301 -12.35 -10.80 13.89
N VAL A 302 -13.61 -10.88 13.46
CA VAL A 302 -14.58 -9.78 13.62
C VAL A 302 -14.74 -9.37 15.09
N ALA A 303 -14.63 -10.31 16.03
CA ALA A 303 -14.74 -10.01 17.46
C ALA A 303 -13.53 -9.24 18.02
N ALA A 304 -12.35 -9.37 17.39
CA ALA A 304 -11.15 -8.64 17.80
C ALA A 304 -11.07 -7.23 17.20
N ARG A 305 -11.89 -6.92 16.18
CA ARG A 305 -11.92 -5.62 15.49
C ARG A 305 -12.22 -4.49 16.46
N ASN A 306 -11.36 -3.48 16.50
CA ASN A 306 -11.75 -2.20 17.08
C ASN A 306 -12.44 -1.35 16.02
N LEU A 307 -13.39 -0.53 16.46
CA LEU A 307 -14.01 0.55 15.70
C LEU A 307 -13.44 1.88 16.22
N ILE A 308 -12.62 2.55 15.42
CA ILE A 308 -11.82 3.72 15.82
C ILE A 308 -12.14 4.90 14.91
N SER A 309 -13.07 5.74 15.34
CA SER A 309 -13.72 6.74 14.48
C SER A 309 -14.17 7.96 15.26
N GLY A 310 -14.35 9.10 14.58
CA GLY A 310 -14.85 10.34 15.17
C GLY A 310 -13.90 11.04 16.16
N ASN A 311 -12.65 10.57 16.30
CA ASN A 311 -11.64 11.25 17.13
C ASN A 311 -11.18 12.54 16.43
N THR A 312 -10.78 13.57 17.18
CA THR A 312 -10.37 14.86 16.57
C THR A 312 -8.97 14.82 15.96
N GLY A 313 -8.10 13.93 16.42
CA GLY A 313 -6.77 13.64 15.88
C GLY A 313 -6.77 12.39 15.00
N ASP A 314 -5.68 11.62 15.03
CA ASP A 314 -5.55 10.38 14.26
C ASP A 314 -6.39 9.24 14.86
N GLY A 315 -6.75 8.25 14.05
CA GLY A 315 -7.33 7.01 14.57
C GLY A 315 -6.33 6.27 15.47
N VAL A 316 -5.17 5.94 14.89
CA VAL A 316 -4.04 5.31 15.58
C VAL A 316 -2.76 6.07 15.28
N HIS A 317 -2.02 6.48 16.32
CA HIS A 317 -0.77 7.23 16.18
C HIS A 317 0.38 6.52 16.91
N ILE A 318 1.40 6.08 16.16
CA ILE A 318 2.56 5.31 16.63
C ILE A 318 3.82 6.17 16.51
N GLY A 319 4.63 6.25 17.57
CA GLY A 319 5.87 7.04 17.62
C GLY A 319 5.84 8.12 18.68
N GLY A 320 6.80 9.01 18.67
CA GLY A 320 6.85 10.19 19.53
C GLY A 320 7.77 11.25 18.96
N PRO A 321 7.67 12.51 19.43
CA PRO A 321 8.42 13.61 18.84
C PRO A 321 9.92 13.58 19.17
N SER A 322 10.38 12.67 20.05
CA SER A 322 11.76 12.62 20.52
C SER A 322 12.52 11.37 20.06
N LEU A 323 13.85 11.50 19.97
CA LEU A 323 14.77 10.44 19.50
C LEU A 323 14.80 9.20 20.40
N ASP A 324 14.40 9.36 21.67
CA ASP A 324 14.27 8.30 22.66
C ASP A 324 12.92 7.58 22.63
N ASP A 325 11.92 8.12 21.91
CA ASP A 325 10.63 7.48 21.64
C ASP A 325 10.75 6.49 20.47
N THR A 326 11.73 5.57 20.54
CA THR A 326 11.79 4.46 19.60
C THR A 326 10.59 3.56 19.87
N SER A 327 9.62 3.56 18.97
CA SER A 327 8.49 2.62 18.98
C SER A 327 8.63 1.67 17.80
N GLY A 328 7.95 0.53 17.83
CA GLY A 328 8.09 -0.40 16.73
C GLY A 328 7.37 -1.71 16.92
N ASP A 329 7.35 -2.50 15.84
CA ASP A 329 6.70 -3.81 15.82
C ASP A 329 5.23 -3.79 16.28
N THR A 330 4.57 -2.62 16.24
CA THR A 330 3.15 -2.50 16.56
C THR A 330 2.34 -3.05 15.40
N LEU A 331 1.41 -3.96 15.71
CA LEU A 331 0.51 -4.59 14.74
C LEU A 331 -0.90 -3.99 14.86
N VAL A 332 -1.29 -3.21 13.86
CA VAL A 332 -2.65 -2.67 13.71
C VAL A 332 -3.36 -3.53 12.68
N GLN A 333 -4.30 -4.39 13.07
CA GLN A 333 -4.94 -5.33 12.13
C GLN A 333 -6.44 -5.54 12.36
N GLY A 334 -7.19 -5.75 11.28
CA GLY A 334 -8.61 -6.09 11.31
C GLY A 334 -9.54 -5.00 11.85
N ASN A 335 -9.05 -3.77 12.02
CA ASN A 335 -9.82 -2.64 12.57
C ASN A 335 -10.66 -1.95 11.50
N PHE A 336 -11.72 -1.28 11.94
CA PHE A 336 -12.42 -0.26 11.16
C PHE A 336 -11.99 1.11 11.69
N ILE A 337 -11.45 1.95 10.80
CA ILE A 337 -10.86 3.24 11.16
C ILE A 337 -11.46 4.34 10.28
N GLY A 338 -12.22 5.25 10.89
CA GLY A 338 -12.89 6.38 10.24
C GLY A 338 -14.25 6.07 9.60
N THR A 339 -14.82 4.89 9.87
CA THR A 339 -16.16 4.49 9.40
C THR A 339 -17.11 4.20 10.57
N ASP A 340 -18.39 4.01 10.27
CA ASP A 340 -19.36 3.45 11.22
C ASP A 340 -19.13 1.94 11.46
N GLY A 341 -19.89 1.35 12.37
CA GLY A 341 -19.80 -0.07 12.71
C GLY A 341 -20.12 -1.02 11.53
N THR A 342 -20.80 -0.53 10.49
CA THR A 342 -21.06 -1.32 9.27
C THR A 342 -19.91 -1.23 8.25
N GLY A 343 -19.04 -0.22 8.36
CA GLY A 343 -17.98 0.04 7.40
C GLY A 343 -18.48 0.64 6.09
N THR A 344 -19.64 1.30 6.11
CA THR A 344 -20.30 1.85 4.91
C THR A 344 -20.59 3.35 5.01
N LEU A 345 -20.52 3.95 6.20
CA LEU A 345 -20.72 5.37 6.41
C LEU A 345 -19.42 6.03 6.90
N ASP A 346 -19.17 7.24 6.41
CA ASP A 346 -18.04 8.07 6.82
C ASP A 346 -18.27 8.62 8.23
N ARG A 347 -17.39 8.25 9.16
CA ARG A 347 -17.31 8.77 10.53
C ARG A 347 -15.85 9.12 10.85
N GLY A 348 -15.18 9.74 9.88
CA GLY A 348 -13.76 10.04 9.87
C GLY A 348 -13.18 10.52 11.18
N ASN A 349 -11.93 10.15 11.42
CA ASN A 349 -11.11 10.88 12.39
C ASN A 349 -10.69 12.22 11.77
N GLY A 350 -10.42 13.23 12.62
CA GLY A 350 -10.03 14.57 12.20
C GLY A 350 -8.59 14.69 11.68
N GLY A 351 -7.77 13.66 11.93
CA GLY A 351 -6.44 13.46 11.35
C GLY A 351 -6.39 12.30 10.36
N ASN A 352 -5.28 11.58 10.34
CA ASN A 352 -5.08 10.37 9.54
C ASN A 352 -5.82 9.17 10.14
N GLY A 353 -6.05 8.14 9.33
CA GLY A 353 -6.49 6.85 9.87
C GLY A 353 -5.42 6.24 10.77
N VAL A 354 -4.21 6.10 10.22
CA VAL A 354 -3.02 5.67 10.96
C VAL A 354 -1.85 6.60 10.67
N PHE A 355 -1.18 7.09 11.70
CA PHE A 355 0.06 7.86 11.59
C PHE A 355 1.22 7.11 12.26
N ILE A 356 2.32 6.94 11.52
CA ILE A 356 3.61 6.45 12.00
C ILE A 356 4.61 7.60 11.91
N GLU A 357 5.01 8.10 13.07
CA GLU A 357 5.95 9.21 13.22
C GLU A 357 7.42 8.72 13.13
N GLY A 358 8.38 9.65 13.06
CA GLY A 358 9.81 9.36 13.04
C GLY A 358 10.23 8.42 14.15
N PHE A 359 11.29 7.64 13.90
CA PHE A 359 11.82 6.63 14.83
C PHE A 359 10.90 5.43 15.14
N ALA A 360 9.68 5.39 14.57
CA ALA A 360 8.79 4.25 14.65
C ALA A 360 9.04 3.23 13.51
N SER A 361 9.63 2.08 13.84
CA SER A 361 10.11 1.09 12.85
C SER A 361 9.46 -0.29 12.97
N GLY A 362 9.41 -1.05 11.88
CA GLY A 362 8.94 -2.44 11.90
C GLY A 362 7.42 -2.60 12.13
N ASN A 363 6.66 -1.51 12.12
CA ASN A 363 5.23 -1.57 12.38
C ASN A 363 4.48 -2.19 11.21
N ARG A 364 3.36 -2.85 11.52
CA ARG A 364 2.54 -3.60 10.57
C ARG A 364 1.11 -3.06 10.59
N ILE A 365 0.72 -2.42 9.50
CA ILE A 365 -0.65 -1.98 9.25
C ILE A 365 -1.31 -3.05 8.38
N GLY A 366 -2.06 -3.92 9.03
CA GLY A 366 -2.58 -5.15 8.50
C GLY A 366 -1.52 -6.26 8.45
N ASN A 367 -1.84 -7.38 7.82
CA ASN A 367 -0.93 -8.50 7.64
C ASN A 367 -1.38 -9.37 6.46
N ALA A 368 -0.47 -10.19 5.94
CA ALA A 368 -0.73 -11.16 4.88
C ALA A 368 -1.50 -12.41 5.39
N SER A 369 -2.61 -12.21 6.11
CA SER A 369 -3.47 -13.29 6.63
C SER A 369 -4.95 -12.91 6.44
N PRO A 370 -5.84 -13.87 6.12
CA PRO A 370 -7.26 -13.59 5.97
C PRO A 370 -7.85 -12.88 7.20
N GLY A 371 -8.62 -11.80 6.98
CA GLY A 371 -9.24 -11.01 8.04
C GLY A 371 -8.32 -10.04 8.78
N ALA A 372 -7.01 -10.03 8.52
CA ALA A 372 -6.05 -9.12 9.16
C ALA A 372 -6.03 -7.70 8.53
N GLY A 373 -6.63 -7.51 7.36
CA GLY A 373 -6.74 -6.21 6.70
C GLY A 373 -7.59 -5.21 7.48
N ASN A 374 -7.10 -3.99 7.64
CA ASN A 374 -7.92 -2.90 8.19
C ASN A 374 -8.79 -2.28 7.09
N LEU A 375 -9.94 -1.74 7.48
CA LEU A 375 -10.73 -0.79 6.68
C LEU A 375 -10.38 0.62 7.13
N ILE A 376 -9.80 1.44 6.25
CA ILE A 376 -9.30 2.79 6.59
C ILE A 376 -9.87 3.81 5.60
N SER A 377 -10.94 4.47 6.00
CA SER A 377 -11.78 5.30 5.11
C SER A 377 -12.38 6.47 5.86
N GLY A 378 -12.76 7.53 5.15
CA GLY A 378 -13.46 8.71 5.71
C GLY A 378 -12.60 9.69 6.52
N ASN A 379 -11.30 9.43 6.72
CA ASN A 379 -10.47 10.28 7.59
C ASN A 379 -10.15 11.63 6.91
N ALA A 380 -10.10 12.72 7.67
CA ALA A 380 -9.81 14.04 7.14
C ALA A 380 -8.34 14.22 6.67
N GLY A 381 -7.43 13.36 7.15
CA GLY A 381 -6.04 13.26 6.71
C GLY A 381 -5.82 12.21 5.61
N HIS A 382 -4.67 11.52 5.66
CA HIS A 382 -4.41 10.34 4.85
C HIS A 382 -5.01 9.08 5.49
N GLY A 383 -5.21 8.02 4.71
CA GLY A 383 -5.50 6.70 5.28
C GLY A 383 -4.36 6.22 6.17
N VAL A 384 -3.15 6.17 5.60
CA VAL A 384 -1.91 5.88 6.33
C VAL A 384 -0.86 6.93 6.00
N LEU A 385 -0.28 7.55 7.01
CA LEU A 385 0.87 8.46 6.91
C LEU A 385 2.09 7.82 7.60
N ILE A 386 3.23 7.80 6.94
CA ILE A 386 4.54 7.48 7.53
C ILE A 386 5.47 8.66 7.26
N SER A 387 5.91 9.34 8.31
CA SER A 387 6.68 10.59 8.19
C SER A 387 7.85 10.60 9.17
N GLY A 388 9.04 10.91 8.68
CA GLY A 388 10.20 11.22 9.52
C GLY A 388 11.36 10.22 9.38
N LEU A 389 12.54 10.71 9.77
CA LEU A 389 13.78 9.94 9.78
C LEU A 389 13.62 8.67 10.66
N ASN A 390 14.24 7.57 10.22
CA ASN A 390 14.21 6.28 10.92
C ASN A 390 12.80 5.69 11.14
N ALA A 391 11.77 6.15 10.43
CA ALA A 391 10.51 5.41 10.30
C ALA A 391 10.69 4.28 9.27
N GLN A 392 11.41 3.23 9.67
CA GLN A 392 11.96 2.22 8.76
C GLN A 392 11.23 0.89 8.79
N SER A 393 11.35 0.13 7.69
CA SER A 393 10.92 -1.27 7.61
C SER A 393 9.44 -1.50 8.00
N ASN A 394 8.61 -0.47 7.83
CA ASN A 394 7.18 -0.55 8.09
C ASN A 394 6.49 -1.33 6.97
N ARG A 395 5.36 -1.98 7.28
CA ARG A 395 4.64 -2.82 6.33
C ARG A 395 3.15 -2.49 6.32
N ILE A 396 2.60 -2.24 5.14
CA ILE A 396 1.18 -1.97 4.94
C ILE A 396 0.62 -3.10 4.06
N GLN A 397 -0.23 -3.98 4.57
CA GLN A 397 -0.71 -5.16 3.84
C GLN A 397 -2.16 -5.52 4.09
N GLY A 398 -2.82 -6.02 3.05
CA GLY A 398 -4.16 -6.60 3.14
C GLY A 398 -5.27 -5.56 3.42
N ASN A 399 -4.96 -4.27 3.46
CA ASN A 399 -5.90 -3.23 3.85
C ASN A 399 -6.85 -2.85 2.71
N THR A 400 -8.03 -2.36 3.08
CA THR A 400 -8.96 -1.67 2.18
C THR A 400 -9.02 -0.21 2.58
N ILE A 401 -8.61 0.69 1.69
CA ILE A 401 -8.38 2.11 1.97
C ILE A 401 -9.19 2.97 0.99
N GLY A 402 -10.01 3.87 1.52
CA GLY A 402 -10.79 4.86 0.76
C GLY A 402 -12.10 4.37 0.13
N THR A 403 -12.49 3.11 0.40
CA THR A 403 -13.73 2.48 -0.07
C THR A 403 -14.55 1.95 1.11
N ASP A 404 -15.72 1.40 0.83
CA ASP A 404 -16.51 0.64 1.80
C ASP A 404 -15.86 -0.72 2.15
N VAL A 405 -16.42 -1.43 3.12
CA VAL A 405 -15.94 -2.77 3.52
C VAL A 405 -15.89 -3.77 2.35
N THR A 406 -16.74 -3.61 1.33
CA THR A 406 -16.75 -4.48 0.15
C THR A 406 -15.65 -4.14 -0.85
N GLY A 407 -15.10 -2.92 -0.80
CA GLY A 407 -14.12 -2.44 -1.76
C GLY A 407 -14.72 -2.15 -3.14
N MET A 408 -16.04 -1.99 -3.22
CA MET A 408 -16.77 -1.80 -4.47
C MET A 408 -17.29 -0.37 -4.63
N THR A 409 -17.47 0.36 -3.53
CA THR A 409 -18.01 1.73 -3.56
C THR A 409 -17.09 2.69 -2.83
N VAL A 410 -17.08 3.95 -3.28
CA VAL A 410 -16.48 5.06 -2.53
C VAL A 410 -17.53 5.99 -1.93
N SER A 411 -18.81 5.71 -2.15
CA SER A 411 -19.89 6.52 -1.58
C SER A 411 -20.68 5.77 -0.52
N PRO A 412 -21.07 6.48 0.55
CA PRO A 412 -21.83 5.89 1.62
C PRO A 412 -23.23 5.53 1.15
N SER A 413 -23.75 4.41 1.64
CA SER A 413 -25.14 4.02 1.35
C SER A 413 -26.11 5.04 1.98
N GLY A 414 -26.87 5.76 1.15
CA GLY A 414 -27.94 6.66 1.61
C GLY A 414 -27.58 8.13 1.89
N GLY A 415 -26.48 8.70 1.35
CA GLY A 415 -26.17 10.13 1.55
C GLY A 415 -25.24 10.77 0.50
N SER A 416 -25.04 12.10 0.61
CA SER A 416 -24.06 12.89 -0.15
C SER A 416 -22.73 12.91 0.62
N GLY A 417 -21.70 12.25 0.09
CA GLY A 417 -20.37 12.18 0.70
C GLY A 417 -19.50 11.11 0.03
N THR A 418 -18.22 11.01 0.43
CA THR A 418 -17.28 10.01 -0.07
C THR A 418 -16.54 9.37 1.10
N LEU A 419 -16.35 8.05 1.08
CA LEU A 419 -15.53 7.28 2.02
C LEU A 419 -14.01 7.47 1.81
N ARG A 420 -13.61 8.38 0.92
CA ARG A 420 -12.20 8.69 0.71
C ARG A 420 -11.60 9.30 1.98
N ASN A 421 -10.31 9.06 2.18
CA ASN A 421 -9.52 9.89 3.07
C ASN A 421 -9.12 11.16 2.29
N ASP A 422 -9.28 12.33 2.90
CA ASP A 422 -9.36 13.61 2.20
C ASP A 422 -8.01 14.10 1.61
N LEU A 423 -6.88 13.77 2.26
CA LEU A 423 -5.56 14.12 1.74
C LEU A 423 -4.97 13.06 0.81
N GLY A 424 -5.29 11.77 1.00
CA GLY A 424 -4.79 10.68 0.16
C GLY A 424 -4.93 9.29 0.79
N GLY A 425 -4.58 8.24 0.05
CA GLY A 425 -4.62 6.87 0.56
C GLY A 425 -3.46 6.56 1.50
N ILE A 426 -2.26 6.43 0.95
CA ILE A 426 -1.01 6.18 1.67
C ILE A 426 -0.01 7.29 1.33
N ARG A 427 0.66 7.81 2.35
CA ARG A 427 1.69 8.84 2.23
C ARG A 427 2.97 8.42 2.95
N LEU A 428 4.09 8.43 2.24
CA LEU A 428 5.44 8.22 2.78
C LEU A 428 6.26 9.48 2.56
N GLU A 429 6.86 10.03 3.62
CA GLU A 429 7.59 11.29 3.49
C GLU A 429 8.70 11.52 4.51
N ASN A 430 9.44 12.62 4.33
CA ASN A 430 10.43 13.14 5.28
C ASN A 430 11.46 12.08 5.71
N GLN A 431 12.06 11.38 4.75
CA GLN A 431 13.09 10.33 4.94
C GLN A 431 12.59 9.01 5.55
N ALA A 432 11.28 8.78 5.58
CA ALA A 432 10.74 7.44 5.77
C ALA A 432 11.34 6.48 4.72
N SER A 433 11.71 5.27 5.13
CA SER A 433 12.49 4.37 4.25
C SER A 433 12.23 2.90 4.47
N GLY A 434 12.48 2.09 3.44
CA GLY A 434 12.32 0.63 3.53
C GLY A 434 10.89 0.16 3.79
N THR A 435 9.88 1.02 3.58
CA THR A 435 8.47 0.63 3.78
C THR A 435 8.04 -0.30 2.66
N THR A 436 7.38 -1.41 2.99
CA THR A 436 6.72 -2.26 1.98
C THR A 436 5.20 -2.06 2.01
N VAL A 437 4.64 -1.63 0.89
CA VAL A 437 3.19 -1.57 0.64
C VAL A 437 2.79 -2.76 -0.21
N GLY A 438 2.08 -3.71 0.40
CA GLY A 438 1.51 -4.89 -0.25
C GLY A 438 2.37 -6.16 -0.13
N GLY A 439 2.36 -7.01 -1.15
CA GLY A 439 3.12 -8.26 -1.23
C GLY A 439 2.57 -9.23 -2.29
N ALA A 440 3.37 -10.22 -2.67
CA ALA A 440 3.09 -11.14 -3.78
C ALA A 440 1.79 -11.98 -3.66
N GLY A 441 1.24 -12.15 -2.44
CA GLY A 441 0.03 -12.94 -2.20
C GLY A 441 -1.25 -12.10 -2.19
N ALA A 442 -2.37 -12.66 -2.65
CA ALA A 442 -3.67 -11.96 -2.68
C ALA A 442 -4.14 -11.45 -1.30
N VAL A 443 -3.75 -12.09 -0.20
CA VAL A 443 -4.05 -11.63 1.18
C VAL A 443 -3.16 -10.48 1.64
N ALA A 444 -2.00 -10.28 1.00
CA ALA A 444 -1.08 -9.18 1.29
C ALA A 444 -1.44 -7.91 0.51
N ARG A 445 -2.20 -8.05 -0.58
CA ARG A 445 -2.67 -6.96 -1.45
C ARG A 445 -3.46 -5.93 -0.68
N ASN A 446 -3.04 -4.66 -0.78
CA ASN A 446 -3.92 -3.57 -0.40
C ASN A 446 -4.84 -3.22 -1.59
N LEU A 447 -6.07 -2.81 -1.26
CA LEU A 447 -6.98 -2.12 -2.16
C LEU A 447 -7.02 -0.65 -1.76
N ILE A 448 -6.57 0.24 -2.63
CA ILE A 448 -6.41 1.67 -2.33
C ILE A 448 -7.09 2.45 -3.45
N SER A 449 -8.19 3.15 -3.15
CA SER A 449 -9.02 3.79 -4.19
C SER A 449 -9.86 4.95 -3.67
N GLY A 450 -10.33 5.80 -4.59
CA GLY A 450 -11.23 6.93 -4.26
C GLY A 450 -10.51 8.21 -3.84
N HIS A 451 -9.18 8.22 -3.81
CA HIS A 451 -8.37 9.38 -3.41
C HIS A 451 -7.92 10.20 -4.61
N ARG A 452 -7.52 11.46 -4.36
CA ARG A 452 -6.79 12.27 -5.36
C ARG A 452 -5.42 11.67 -5.69
N ARG A 453 -4.72 11.16 -4.67
CA ARG A 453 -3.47 10.41 -4.78
C ARG A 453 -3.62 9.15 -3.94
N ASN A 454 -3.54 7.99 -4.57
CA ASN A 454 -3.73 6.72 -3.87
C ASN A 454 -2.48 6.38 -3.05
N ILE A 455 -1.29 6.44 -3.66
CA ILE A 455 -0.03 6.35 -2.94
C ILE A 455 0.87 7.52 -3.33
N GLU A 456 1.48 8.15 -2.34
CA GLU A 456 2.33 9.33 -2.52
C GLU A 456 3.64 9.19 -1.74
N MET A 457 4.77 9.44 -2.40
CA MET A 457 6.12 9.39 -1.84
C MET A 457 6.81 10.75 -2.04
N GLU A 458 7.24 11.39 -0.95
CA GLU A 458 7.92 12.70 -0.98
C GLU A 458 9.12 12.78 -0.03
N GLY A 459 10.33 12.83 -0.59
CA GLY A 459 11.56 12.71 0.18
C GLY A 459 11.71 11.37 0.91
N SER A 460 11.07 10.30 0.44
CA SER A 460 11.14 8.95 1.05
C SER A 460 11.95 7.99 0.15
N ILE A 461 12.77 7.11 0.73
CA ILE A 461 13.76 6.33 -0.03
C ILE A 461 13.65 4.82 0.19
N GLY A 462 14.01 4.03 -0.82
CA GLY A 462 14.15 2.58 -0.65
C GLY A 462 12.85 1.84 -0.33
N ASN A 463 11.69 2.39 -0.68
CA ASN A 463 10.39 1.76 -0.42
C ASN A 463 10.00 0.79 -1.54
N VAL A 464 9.15 -0.18 -1.21
CA VAL A 464 8.65 -1.19 -2.16
C VAL A 464 7.12 -1.16 -2.18
N ILE A 465 6.53 -0.87 -3.34
CA ILE A 465 5.08 -0.93 -3.55
C ILE A 465 4.80 -2.11 -4.46
N GLN A 466 4.20 -3.20 -3.99
CA GLN A 466 4.04 -4.44 -4.76
C GLN A 466 2.71 -5.16 -4.51
N GLY A 467 2.16 -5.79 -5.55
CA GLY A 467 0.98 -6.66 -5.47
C GLY A 467 -0.33 -5.97 -5.07
N ASN A 468 -0.43 -4.64 -5.21
CA ASN A 468 -1.60 -3.86 -4.79
C ASN A 468 -2.61 -3.65 -5.92
N TYR A 469 -3.87 -3.37 -5.55
CA TYR A 469 -4.90 -2.83 -6.44
C TYR A 469 -5.08 -1.34 -6.14
N ILE A 470 -4.83 -0.49 -7.13
CA ILE A 470 -4.72 0.96 -6.97
C ILE A 470 -5.63 1.66 -7.98
N GLY A 471 -6.62 2.40 -7.48
CA GLY A 471 -7.64 3.15 -8.25
C GLY A 471 -8.79 2.31 -8.82
N THR A 472 -8.77 0.99 -8.62
CA THR A 472 -9.77 0.04 -9.12
C THR A 472 -10.61 -0.54 -7.98
N ASN A 473 -11.74 -1.17 -8.29
CA ASN A 473 -12.54 -1.90 -7.32
C ASN A 473 -11.86 -3.21 -6.86
N ARG A 474 -12.44 -3.90 -5.86
CA ARG A 474 -11.87 -5.13 -5.30
C ARG A 474 -11.66 -6.25 -6.33
N THR A 475 -12.45 -6.28 -7.41
CA THR A 475 -12.31 -7.28 -8.48
C THR A 475 -11.25 -6.89 -9.52
N GLY A 476 -10.76 -5.65 -9.50
CA GLY A 476 -9.80 -5.15 -10.48
C GLY A 476 -10.38 -5.04 -11.89
N THR A 477 -11.71 -4.95 -12.02
CA THR A 477 -12.41 -4.96 -13.33
C THR A 477 -13.02 -3.62 -13.69
N GLY A 478 -13.00 -2.65 -12.78
CA GLY A 478 -13.57 -1.31 -12.98
C GLY A 478 -13.13 -0.33 -11.90
N GLN A 479 -13.58 0.91 -12.00
CA GLN A 479 -13.51 1.86 -10.89
C GLN A 479 -14.54 1.48 -9.81
N PRO A 480 -14.31 1.84 -8.53
CA PRO A 480 -15.37 1.79 -7.53
C PRO A 480 -16.54 2.70 -7.94
N GLU A 481 -17.77 2.34 -7.56
CA GLU A 481 -18.96 3.12 -7.90
C GLU A 481 -18.91 4.52 -7.24
N THR A 482 -19.06 5.58 -8.05
CA THR A 482 -19.04 6.99 -7.64
C THR A 482 -20.31 7.74 -8.10
N PRO A 483 -20.89 8.61 -7.28
CA PRO A 483 -21.76 9.69 -7.72
C PRO A 483 -20.91 10.93 -8.04
N GLY A 484 -20.64 11.15 -9.32
CA GLY A 484 -20.12 12.42 -9.81
C GLY A 484 -18.60 12.53 -9.89
N PHE A 485 -18.16 13.18 -10.96
CA PHE A 485 -16.76 13.39 -11.36
C PHE A 485 -15.93 14.05 -10.25
N PHE A 486 -14.81 13.44 -9.87
CA PHE A 486 -13.74 14.13 -9.17
C PHE A 486 -12.42 14.08 -9.94
N LEU A 487 -11.86 15.29 -10.07
CA LEU A 487 -10.51 15.78 -10.40
C LEU A 487 -9.38 14.73 -10.44
N ILE A 488 -8.43 14.96 -11.36
CA ILE A 488 -7.13 14.30 -11.58
C ILE A 488 -6.75 13.35 -10.44
N GLN A 489 -6.94 12.05 -10.68
CA GLN A 489 -6.57 10.98 -9.76
C GLN A 489 -5.22 10.41 -10.18
N THR A 490 -4.22 10.40 -9.30
CA THR A 490 -2.95 9.72 -9.54
C THR A 490 -2.91 8.41 -8.75
N GLY A 491 -2.55 7.31 -9.41
CA GLY A 491 -2.35 6.02 -8.75
C GLY A 491 -1.17 6.07 -7.79
N ILE A 492 0.04 6.27 -8.32
CA ILE A 492 1.27 6.42 -7.53
C ILE A 492 2.00 7.69 -7.95
N SER A 493 2.36 8.54 -7.00
CA SER A 493 3.16 9.75 -7.22
C SER A 493 4.46 9.69 -6.43
N VAL A 494 5.59 10.01 -7.07
CA VAL A 494 6.93 9.96 -6.48
C VAL A 494 7.68 11.25 -6.79
N SER A 495 8.04 12.01 -5.76
CA SER A 495 8.57 13.38 -5.89
C SER A 495 9.56 13.75 -4.78
N ASN A 496 10.13 14.96 -4.89
CA ASN A 496 11.01 15.63 -3.92
C ASN A 496 12.17 14.77 -3.39
N GLY A 497 12.97 14.16 -4.28
CA GLY A 497 14.13 13.35 -3.89
C GLY A 497 13.76 11.97 -3.33
N SER A 498 12.58 11.45 -3.69
CA SER A 498 12.19 10.09 -3.32
C SER A 498 12.86 9.07 -4.23
N ASP A 499 14.12 8.79 -3.98
CA ASP A 499 14.95 7.97 -4.85
C ASP A 499 15.09 6.53 -4.34
N GLY A 500 15.42 5.60 -5.26
CA GLY A 500 15.69 4.20 -4.91
C GLY A 500 14.44 3.39 -4.56
N ASN A 501 13.25 3.84 -4.95
CA ASN A 501 12.01 3.11 -4.69
C ASN A 501 11.71 2.10 -5.80
N LEU A 502 11.11 0.97 -5.43
CA LEU A 502 10.62 -0.07 -6.34
C LEU A 502 9.10 -0.06 -6.35
N ILE A 503 8.52 0.16 -7.53
CA ILE A 503 7.11 0.02 -7.83
C ILE A 503 6.92 -1.26 -8.64
N GLY A 504 6.40 -2.29 -7.98
CA GLY A 504 6.10 -3.62 -8.52
C GLY A 504 7.16 -4.64 -8.16
N GLY A 505 7.43 -5.57 -9.07
CA GLY A 505 8.40 -6.66 -8.92
C GLY A 505 8.29 -7.65 -10.08
N SER A 506 9.34 -8.44 -10.31
CA SER A 506 9.43 -9.36 -11.44
C SER A 506 8.90 -10.77 -11.14
N ALA A 507 8.68 -11.11 -9.87
CA ALA A 507 8.07 -12.39 -9.53
C ALA A 507 6.54 -12.35 -9.70
N SER A 508 5.95 -13.51 -9.95
CA SER A 508 4.49 -13.67 -10.08
C SER A 508 3.76 -13.09 -8.87
N GLY A 509 2.86 -12.13 -9.10
CA GLY A 509 2.04 -11.49 -8.07
C GLY A 509 2.64 -10.26 -7.41
N GLU A 510 3.90 -9.90 -7.71
CA GLU A 510 4.54 -8.67 -7.20
C GLU A 510 4.14 -7.41 -7.97
N GLY A 511 3.70 -7.56 -9.23
CA GLY A 511 3.16 -6.47 -10.03
C GLY A 511 1.92 -5.82 -9.40
N ASN A 512 1.85 -4.48 -9.41
CA ASN A 512 0.64 -3.77 -9.01
C ASN A 512 -0.35 -3.69 -10.19
N LEU A 513 -1.64 -3.71 -9.88
CA LEU A 513 -2.70 -3.32 -10.80
C LEU A 513 -3.05 -1.85 -10.55
N ILE A 514 -2.71 -0.97 -11.49
CA ILE A 514 -2.82 0.48 -11.35
C ILE A 514 -3.77 1.00 -12.44
N SER A 515 -5.02 1.21 -12.09
CA SER A 515 -6.10 1.39 -13.06
C SER A 515 -7.19 2.31 -12.54
N GLY A 516 -7.94 2.95 -13.43
CA GLY A 516 -9.02 3.87 -13.02
C GLY A 516 -8.52 5.19 -12.41
N ASN A 517 -7.30 5.61 -12.75
CA ASN A 517 -6.66 6.84 -12.28
C ASN A 517 -6.38 7.73 -13.49
N ASP A 518 -6.57 9.05 -13.46
CA ASP A 518 -6.17 9.93 -14.58
C ASP A 518 -4.70 9.72 -15.00
N VAL A 519 -3.79 9.60 -14.03
CA VAL A 519 -2.40 9.18 -14.23
C VAL A 519 -2.13 7.91 -13.41
N GLY A 520 -1.62 6.85 -14.04
CA GLY A 520 -1.29 5.61 -13.34
C GLY A 520 -0.11 5.81 -12.37
N VAL A 521 1.09 6.04 -12.91
CA VAL A 521 2.31 6.34 -12.15
C VAL A 521 2.91 7.66 -12.61
N SER A 522 3.26 8.54 -11.67
CA SER A 522 3.91 9.82 -11.93
C SER A 522 5.24 9.90 -11.17
N LEU A 523 6.33 10.13 -11.89
CA LEU A 523 7.68 10.32 -11.36
C LEU A 523 8.18 11.75 -11.65
N SER A 524 8.75 12.39 -10.64
CA SER A 524 9.47 13.67 -10.76
C SER A 524 10.74 13.67 -9.90
N THR A 525 11.47 12.54 -9.89
CA THR A 525 12.68 12.30 -9.09
C THR A 525 13.50 11.14 -9.71
N ASP A 526 14.63 10.77 -9.10
CA ASP A 526 15.67 9.95 -9.72
C ASP A 526 15.69 8.50 -9.25
N ASN A 527 16.36 7.64 -10.01
CA ASN A 527 16.78 6.30 -9.57
C ASN A 527 15.64 5.43 -9.02
N ASN A 528 14.44 5.50 -9.59
CA ASN A 528 13.31 4.64 -9.24
C ASN A 528 13.07 3.56 -10.28
N ASP A 529 12.58 2.41 -9.81
CA ASP A 529 12.27 1.26 -10.64
C ASP A 529 10.75 1.05 -10.71
N ILE A 530 10.20 0.98 -11.92
CA ILE A 530 8.83 0.56 -12.19
C ILE A 530 8.92 -0.79 -12.91
N VAL A 531 8.56 -1.87 -12.23
CA VAL A 531 8.79 -3.24 -12.72
C VAL A 531 7.54 -4.11 -12.63
N GLY A 532 7.17 -4.79 -13.72
CA GLY A 532 6.16 -5.86 -13.67
C GLY A 532 4.72 -5.41 -13.39
N ASN A 533 4.40 -4.12 -13.51
CA ASN A 533 3.06 -3.60 -13.21
C ASN A 533 2.11 -3.74 -14.39
N MET A 534 0.81 -3.78 -14.09
CA MET A 534 -0.27 -3.67 -15.06
C MET A 534 -0.95 -2.31 -14.88
N VAL A 535 -0.87 -1.45 -15.89
CA VAL A 535 -1.34 -0.06 -15.82
C VAL A 535 -2.43 0.17 -16.86
N GLY A 536 -3.61 0.58 -16.41
CA GLY A 536 -4.80 0.85 -17.26
C GLY A 536 -5.63 -0.40 -17.61
N LEU A 537 -5.22 -1.56 -17.12
CA LEU A 537 -5.82 -2.85 -17.45
C LEU A 537 -6.79 -3.36 -16.38
N THR A 538 -7.59 -4.35 -16.76
CA THR A 538 -8.30 -5.25 -15.83
C THR A 538 -7.32 -6.23 -15.18
N ALA A 539 -7.72 -6.83 -14.06
CA ALA A 539 -6.88 -7.76 -13.29
C ALA A 539 -6.39 -9.00 -14.06
N ASP A 540 -7.13 -9.42 -15.09
CA ASP A 540 -6.75 -10.52 -15.99
C ASP A 540 -5.80 -10.06 -17.13
N GLY A 541 -5.60 -8.76 -17.29
CA GLY A 541 -4.73 -8.15 -18.28
C GLY A 541 -5.26 -8.19 -19.71
N ALA A 542 -6.51 -8.62 -19.92
CA ALA A 542 -7.10 -8.79 -21.24
C ALA A 542 -7.93 -7.59 -21.70
N GLY A 543 -8.37 -6.73 -20.77
CA GLY A 543 -9.21 -5.58 -21.06
C GLY A 543 -8.69 -4.30 -20.39
N ARG A 544 -9.34 -3.18 -20.71
CA ARG A 544 -9.04 -1.88 -20.07
C ARG A 544 -10.02 -1.59 -18.94
N VAL A 545 -9.53 -0.90 -17.92
CA VAL A 545 -10.38 -0.22 -16.93
C VAL A 545 -10.48 1.26 -17.35
N PRO A 546 -11.68 1.78 -17.64
CA PRO A 546 -11.85 3.20 -17.99
C PRO A 546 -11.35 4.14 -16.90
N GLY A 547 -10.91 5.34 -17.30
CA GLY A 547 -10.49 6.40 -16.38
C GLY A 547 -8.99 6.70 -16.42
N THR A 548 -8.17 5.79 -16.96
CA THR A 548 -6.74 6.05 -17.16
C THR A 548 -6.45 6.81 -18.43
N ARG A 549 -5.93 8.03 -18.29
CA ARG A 549 -5.57 8.91 -19.40
C ARG A 549 -4.11 8.72 -19.78
N VAL A 550 -3.21 8.77 -18.80
CA VAL A 550 -1.78 8.51 -18.96
C VAL A 550 -1.38 7.33 -18.09
N GLY A 551 -0.73 6.32 -18.67
CA GLY A 551 -0.29 5.14 -17.92
C GLY A 551 0.86 5.49 -16.97
N VAL A 552 2.03 5.78 -17.52
CA VAL A 552 3.23 6.18 -16.78
C VAL A 552 3.72 7.53 -17.29
N GLN A 553 4.02 8.43 -16.37
CA GLN A 553 4.51 9.77 -16.65
C GLN A 553 5.81 10.03 -15.88
N ILE A 554 6.83 10.50 -16.59
CA ILE A 554 8.04 11.11 -16.01
C ILE A 554 8.05 12.57 -16.42
N SER A 555 8.01 13.47 -15.44
CA SER A 555 7.93 14.90 -15.72
C SER A 555 8.71 15.72 -14.70
N GLY A 556 9.44 16.72 -15.20
CA GLY A 556 10.13 17.70 -14.37
C GLY A 556 9.61 19.11 -14.57
N LEU A 557 9.47 19.86 -13.47
CA LEU A 557 9.37 21.33 -13.48
C LEU A 557 10.70 21.98 -13.07
N THR A 558 11.55 21.27 -12.32
CA THR A 558 12.86 21.72 -11.80
C THR A 558 13.74 20.51 -11.45
N GLY A 559 15.03 20.52 -11.81
CA GLY A 559 16.01 19.45 -11.48
C GLY A 559 16.13 18.37 -12.55
N GLU A 560 17.31 17.76 -12.68
CA GLU A 560 17.55 16.61 -13.58
C GLU A 560 16.86 15.35 -13.02
N HIS A 561 16.31 14.51 -13.91
CA HIS A 561 15.58 13.28 -13.64
C HIS A 561 16.31 12.09 -14.25
N ILE A 562 17.17 11.47 -13.44
CA ILE A 562 18.23 10.57 -13.91
C ILE A 562 17.99 9.13 -13.48
N GLY A 563 18.19 8.19 -14.40
CA GLY A 563 18.42 6.79 -14.04
C GLY A 563 17.18 5.99 -13.63
N ASN A 564 15.96 6.47 -13.91
CA ASN A 564 14.76 5.68 -13.65
C ASN A 564 14.67 4.51 -14.64
N ARG A 565 14.19 3.35 -14.17
CA ARG A 565 14.06 2.14 -14.98
C ARG A 565 12.61 1.69 -15.04
N ILE A 566 12.09 1.52 -16.25
CA ILE A 566 10.72 1.08 -16.53
C ILE A 566 10.85 -0.24 -17.26
N MET A 567 10.61 -1.34 -16.56
CA MET A 567 10.92 -2.68 -17.06
C MET A 567 9.77 -3.65 -16.93
N HIS A 568 9.49 -4.42 -17.99
CA HIS A 568 8.53 -5.54 -17.93
C HIS A 568 7.12 -5.18 -17.47
N ASN A 569 6.69 -3.93 -17.67
CA ASN A 569 5.33 -3.50 -17.36
C ASN A 569 4.41 -3.73 -18.56
N VAL A 570 3.12 -3.86 -18.29
CA VAL A 570 2.06 -3.80 -19.30
C VAL A 570 1.33 -2.47 -19.12
N ILE A 571 1.53 -1.54 -20.05
CA ILE A 571 1.06 -0.16 -19.99
C ILE A 571 0.09 0.08 -21.15
N SER A 572 -1.19 -0.15 -20.89
CA SER A 572 -2.19 -0.35 -21.95
C SER A 572 -3.58 0.15 -21.56
N GLY A 573 -4.47 0.34 -22.53
CA GLY A 573 -5.83 0.80 -22.28
C GLY A 573 -5.97 2.28 -21.86
N ASN A 574 -4.90 3.07 -22.00
CA ASN A 574 -4.86 4.47 -21.59
C ASN A 574 -5.41 5.39 -22.69
N SER A 575 -6.34 6.29 -22.35
CA SER A 575 -7.07 7.06 -23.37
C SER A 575 -6.24 8.12 -24.11
N GLN A 576 -5.06 8.50 -23.61
CA GLN A 576 -4.13 9.41 -24.28
C GLN A 576 -2.79 8.74 -24.56
N THR A 577 -1.98 8.47 -23.54
CA THR A 577 -0.61 7.96 -23.74
C THR A 577 -0.33 6.80 -22.81
N GLY A 578 0.31 5.75 -23.32
CA GLY A 578 0.82 4.68 -22.48
C GLY A 578 1.91 5.19 -21.54
N LEU A 579 3.06 5.56 -22.10
CA LEU A 579 4.20 6.12 -21.39
C LEU A 579 4.54 7.52 -21.92
N THR A 580 4.86 8.48 -21.04
CA THR A 580 5.35 9.80 -21.46
C THR A 580 6.53 10.24 -20.63
N MET A 581 7.52 10.83 -21.28
CA MET A 581 8.62 11.56 -20.63
C MET A 581 8.64 12.97 -21.20
N SER A 582 8.41 13.98 -20.35
CA SER A 582 8.28 15.35 -20.83
C SER A 582 8.75 16.40 -19.84
N HIS A 583 9.51 17.40 -20.31
CA HIS A 583 9.85 18.60 -19.55
C HIS A 583 9.12 19.84 -20.09
N THR A 584 8.53 20.65 -19.19
CA THR A 584 7.80 21.88 -19.57
C THR A 584 8.55 23.19 -19.25
N GLY A 585 9.83 23.13 -18.84
CA GLY A 585 10.67 24.30 -18.52
C GLY A 585 11.59 24.74 -19.67
N PHE A 586 12.07 25.99 -19.60
CA PHE A 586 12.97 26.62 -20.60
C PHE A 586 14.47 26.28 -20.41
N VAL A 587 14.81 25.39 -19.48
CA VAL A 587 16.19 24.95 -19.23
C VAL A 587 16.42 23.57 -19.84
N ASN A 588 17.63 23.37 -20.36
CA ASN A 588 18.07 22.18 -21.09
C ASN A 588 17.68 20.87 -20.39
N GLU A 589 17.14 19.94 -21.18
CA GLU A 589 17.13 18.47 -21.03
C GLU A 589 17.27 17.93 -19.61
N SER A 590 16.18 17.99 -18.85
CA SER A 590 16.16 17.60 -17.44
C SER A 590 15.69 16.16 -17.20
N ILE A 591 15.50 15.31 -18.21
CA ILE A 591 15.12 13.90 -18.05
C ILE A 591 16.09 13.06 -18.86
N THR A 592 17.03 12.39 -18.18
CA THR A 592 18.15 11.70 -18.84
C THR A 592 18.51 10.35 -18.25
N HIS A 593 19.22 9.52 -19.01
CA HIS A 593 19.70 8.20 -18.56
C HIS A 593 18.60 7.25 -18.06
N ASN A 594 17.34 7.47 -18.46
CA ASN A 594 16.25 6.57 -18.12
C ASN A 594 16.24 5.39 -19.09
N ILE A 595 15.84 4.22 -18.59
CA ILE A 595 15.84 2.95 -19.34
C ILE A 595 14.41 2.42 -19.41
N VAL A 596 13.93 2.16 -20.63
CA VAL A 596 12.61 1.56 -20.90
C VAL A 596 12.83 0.24 -21.63
N GLN A 597 12.63 -0.90 -20.97
CA GLN A 597 12.97 -2.22 -21.51
C GLN A 597 11.93 -3.30 -21.24
N GLY A 598 11.68 -4.17 -22.22
CA GLY A 598 10.83 -5.35 -22.03
C GLY A 598 9.37 -5.06 -21.71
N ASN A 599 8.89 -3.83 -21.91
CA ASN A 599 7.51 -3.45 -21.62
C ASN A 599 6.58 -3.81 -22.78
N PHE A 600 5.32 -4.07 -22.45
CA PHE A 600 4.21 -4.23 -23.37
C PHE A 600 3.36 -2.96 -23.33
N ILE A 601 3.30 -2.22 -24.43
CA ILE A 601 2.68 -0.91 -24.50
C ILE A 601 1.63 -0.91 -25.62
N GLY A 602 0.36 -0.90 -25.22
CA GLY A 602 -0.79 -0.97 -26.13
C GLY A 602 -1.33 -2.39 -26.38
N THR A 603 -0.77 -3.38 -25.67
CA THR A 603 -1.15 -4.79 -25.77
C THR A 603 -1.64 -5.36 -24.43
N ASP A 604 -2.22 -6.56 -24.47
CA ASP A 604 -2.59 -7.33 -23.29
C ASP A 604 -1.35 -7.88 -22.56
N VAL A 605 -1.55 -8.53 -21.42
CA VAL A 605 -0.46 -9.12 -20.62
C VAL A 605 0.34 -10.20 -21.36
N THR A 606 -0.23 -10.81 -22.40
CA THR A 606 0.49 -11.79 -23.23
C THR A 606 1.34 -11.14 -24.32
N GLY A 607 1.15 -9.84 -24.58
CA GLY A 607 1.81 -9.12 -25.67
C GLY A 607 1.30 -9.51 -27.05
N ARG A 608 0.16 -10.21 -27.15
CA ARG A 608 -0.38 -10.78 -28.40
C ARG A 608 -1.59 -10.05 -28.95
N PHE A 609 -2.40 -9.46 -28.07
CA PHE A 609 -3.66 -8.81 -28.44
C PHE A 609 -3.62 -7.33 -28.11
N ALA A 610 -4.26 -6.50 -28.93
CA ALA A 610 -4.32 -5.06 -28.69
C ALA A 610 -5.24 -4.72 -27.50
N VAL A 611 -4.72 -3.91 -26.58
CA VAL A 611 -5.49 -3.18 -25.58
C VAL A 611 -5.05 -1.71 -25.70
N PRO A 612 -5.63 -0.97 -26.67
CA PRO A 612 -4.98 0.22 -27.21
C PRO A 612 -4.77 1.34 -26.19
N ASN A 613 -3.60 1.98 -26.25
CA ASN A 613 -3.46 3.37 -25.83
C ASN A 613 -3.84 4.32 -26.98
N GLY A 614 -3.90 5.62 -26.70
CA GLY A 614 -3.87 6.65 -27.74
C GLY A 614 -2.54 6.61 -28.52
N THR A 615 -1.48 7.17 -27.94
CA THR A 615 -0.08 7.01 -28.34
C THR A 615 0.60 5.99 -27.43
N GLY A 616 1.47 5.14 -27.97
CA GLY A 616 2.21 4.18 -27.16
C GLY A 616 3.18 4.87 -26.18
N PHE A 617 4.19 5.56 -26.72
CA PHE A 617 5.20 6.25 -25.95
C PHE A 617 5.50 7.65 -26.53
N ALA A 618 5.41 8.70 -25.72
CA ALA A 618 5.83 10.06 -26.09
C ALA A 618 7.12 10.51 -25.37
N LEU A 619 8.05 11.10 -26.12
CA LEU A 619 9.31 11.70 -25.66
C LEU A 619 9.31 13.20 -26.02
N GLY A 620 9.46 14.09 -25.03
CA GLY A 620 9.41 15.53 -25.24
C GLY A 620 10.40 16.33 -24.39
N ASN A 621 11.40 16.91 -25.03
CA ASN A 621 12.49 17.68 -24.41
C ASN A 621 13.31 16.86 -23.39
N VAL A 622 13.77 15.68 -23.81
CA VAL A 622 14.51 14.69 -23.00
C VAL A 622 15.74 14.18 -23.76
N SER A 623 16.81 13.74 -23.09
CA SER A 623 18.04 13.23 -23.74
C SER A 623 18.71 12.10 -22.97
N ASP A 624 19.68 11.41 -23.58
CA ASP A 624 20.40 10.26 -23.07
C ASP A 624 19.52 9.11 -22.55
N ASN A 625 18.29 8.96 -23.06
CA ASN A 625 17.40 7.87 -22.67
C ASN A 625 17.52 6.67 -23.61
N ILE A 626 17.30 5.47 -23.06
CA ILE A 626 17.37 4.21 -23.78
C ILE A 626 15.99 3.56 -23.84
N VAL A 627 15.52 3.28 -25.04
CA VAL A 627 14.27 2.55 -25.32
C VAL A 627 14.60 1.25 -26.04
N GLY A 628 14.48 0.15 -25.31
CA GLY A 628 14.77 -1.21 -25.78
C GLY A 628 16.18 -1.70 -25.44
N GLY A 629 16.59 -2.82 -26.03
CA GLY A 629 17.92 -3.41 -25.81
C GLY A 629 18.12 -4.76 -26.51
N PRO A 630 19.39 -5.17 -26.75
CA PRO A 630 19.73 -6.30 -27.60
C PRO A 630 19.57 -7.66 -26.91
N LEU A 631 19.53 -7.71 -25.57
CA LEU A 631 19.42 -8.97 -24.85
C LEU A 631 17.97 -9.46 -24.88
N PRO A 632 17.74 -10.79 -24.83
CA PRO A 632 16.40 -11.35 -24.75
C PRO A 632 15.58 -10.69 -23.63
N GLY A 633 14.39 -10.21 -23.98
CA GLY A 633 13.48 -9.53 -23.04
C GLY A 633 13.77 -8.04 -22.80
N GLN A 634 14.80 -7.44 -23.40
CA GLN A 634 15.03 -5.99 -23.29
C GLN A 634 14.23 -5.16 -24.31
N GLY A 635 13.89 -5.74 -25.47
CA GLY A 635 13.05 -5.09 -26.47
C GLY A 635 11.63 -4.85 -25.96
N ASN A 636 11.09 -3.64 -26.15
CA ASN A 636 9.69 -3.37 -25.84
C ASN A 636 8.78 -3.81 -27.01
N VAL A 637 7.54 -4.18 -26.69
CA VAL A 637 6.45 -4.33 -27.67
C VAL A 637 5.58 -3.09 -27.60
N ILE A 638 5.59 -2.25 -28.64
CA ILE A 638 4.87 -0.97 -28.70
C ILE A 638 3.92 -1.00 -29.89
N SER A 639 2.74 -1.56 -29.66
CA SER A 639 1.85 -2.01 -30.72
C SER A 639 0.39 -1.95 -30.28
N GLY A 640 -0.54 -1.97 -31.24
CA GLY A 640 -1.98 -1.95 -30.96
C GLY A 640 -2.51 -0.58 -30.52
N ASN A 641 -1.71 0.49 -30.61
CA ASN A 641 -2.13 1.84 -30.21
C ASN A 641 -3.00 2.48 -31.31
N THR A 642 -3.94 3.35 -30.93
CA THR A 642 -4.85 3.99 -31.91
C THR A 642 -4.19 5.10 -32.72
N GLY A 643 -3.06 5.62 -32.26
CA GLY A 643 -2.25 6.66 -32.88
C GLY A 643 -0.83 6.17 -33.17
N LEU A 644 0.18 6.96 -32.80
CA LEU A 644 1.59 6.64 -33.00
C LEU A 644 2.07 5.51 -32.07
N GLY A 645 3.03 4.70 -32.51
CA GLY A 645 3.77 3.81 -31.64
C GLY A 645 4.65 4.63 -30.68
N ILE A 646 5.63 5.34 -31.23
CA ILE A 646 6.49 6.29 -30.52
C ILE A 646 6.37 7.68 -31.15
N GLN A 647 6.24 8.70 -30.32
CA GLN A 647 6.26 10.11 -30.71
C GLN A 647 7.49 10.79 -30.08
N VAL A 648 8.30 11.48 -30.88
CA VAL A 648 9.44 12.26 -30.42
C VAL A 648 9.24 13.71 -30.81
N VAL A 649 8.96 14.57 -29.83
CA VAL A 649 8.63 15.96 -30.08
C VAL A 649 9.85 16.86 -29.97
N ALA A 650 10.77 16.63 -29.01
CA ALA A 650 12.00 17.42 -28.82
C ALA A 650 12.99 16.67 -27.89
N GLY A 651 14.24 17.14 -27.84
CA GLY A 651 15.29 16.66 -26.92
C GLY A 651 16.13 15.49 -27.47
N SER A 652 17.43 15.52 -27.20
CA SER A 652 18.40 14.66 -27.87
C SER A 652 19.81 14.69 -27.25
N PRO A 653 20.60 13.62 -27.32
CA PRO A 653 20.38 12.38 -28.09
C PRO A 653 19.44 11.41 -27.38
N ASN A 654 18.76 10.50 -28.09
CA ASN A 654 18.08 9.35 -27.46
C ASN A 654 18.28 8.09 -28.33
N LEU A 655 18.32 6.92 -27.69
CA LEU A 655 18.51 5.64 -28.37
C LEU A 655 17.22 4.81 -28.35
N ILE A 656 16.68 4.52 -29.53
CA ILE A 656 15.54 3.63 -29.73
C ILE A 656 16.05 2.42 -30.51
N PHE A 657 16.15 1.25 -29.88
CA PHE A 657 16.75 0.09 -30.52
C PHE A 657 16.22 -1.26 -30.03
N PHE A 658 16.19 -2.25 -30.92
CA PHE A 658 15.69 -3.61 -30.66
C PHE A 658 14.27 -3.68 -30.09
N ASN A 659 13.39 -2.74 -30.46
CA ASN A 659 11.97 -2.80 -30.12
C ASN A 659 11.16 -3.52 -31.21
N SER A 660 10.01 -4.04 -30.83
CA SER A 660 8.94 -4.53 -31.71
C SER A 660 7.83 -3.48 -31.75
N ILE A 661 7.64 -2.83 -32.90
CA ILE A 661 6.74 -1.69 -33.06
C ILE A 661 5.77 -1.98 -34.20
N GLY A 662 4.47 -2.03 -33.88
CA GLY A 662 3.42 -2.45 -34.81
C GLY A 662 3.28 -3.98 -34.97
N VAL A 663 4.15 -4.76 -34.34
CA VAL A 663 4.00 -6.23 -34.24
C VAL A 663 3.91 -6.69 -32.79
N ASN A 664 3.32 -7.85 -32.59
CA ASN A 664 3.19 -8.47 -31.28
C ASN A 664 4.49 -9.20 -30.87
N VAL A 665 4.50 -9.82 -29.68
CA VAL A 665 5.69 -10.52 -29.15
C VAL A 665 6.18 -11.69 -30.03
N ASP A 666 5.30 -12.30 -30.83
CA ASP A 666 5.64 -13.38 -31.76
C ASP A 666 6.04 -12.84 -33.16
N GLY A 667 6.05 -11.51 -33.34
CA GLY A 667 6.30 -10.88 -34.63
C GLY A 667 5.11 -10.82 -35.57
N MET A 668 3.91 -11.14 -35.11
CA MET A 668 2.72 -11.04 -35.93
C MET A 668 2.21 -9.59 -36.00
N PRO A 669 1.66 -9.14 -37.16
CA PRO A 669 1.06 -7.83 -37.29
C PRO A 669 -0.02 -7.54 -36.24
N LEU A 670 0.10 -6.39 -35.59
CA LEU A 670 -0.93 -5.84 -34.70
C LEU A 670 -1.29 -4.39 -35.07
N GLY A 671 -0.30 -3.65 -35.55
CA GLY A 671 -0.34 -2.29 -36.06
C GLY A 671 -0.46 -1.22 -34.99
N ASN A 672 0.07 -0.04 -35.28
CA ASN A 672 -0.35 1.22 -34.65
C ASN A 672 -1.22 1.99 -35.64
N GLY A 673 -2.13 2.84 -35.18
CA GLY A 673 -3.09 3.55 -36.05
C GLY A 673 -2.48 4.65 -36.92
N SER A 674 -1.24 5.07 -36.64
CA SER A 674 -0.45 6.03 -37.43
C SER A 674 0.96 5.47 -37.66
N ALA A 675 1.98 6.30 -37.80
CA ALA A 675 3.37 5.88 -37.95
C ALA A 675 3.87 5.05 -36.74
N GLY A 676 4.82 4.15 -37.00
CA GLY A 676 5.49 3.37 -35.97
C GLY A 676 6.28 4.28 -35.03
N ILE A 677 7.15 5.12 -35.60
CA ILE A 677 7.87 6.19 -34.90
C ILE A 677 7.69 7.48 -35.69
N SER A 678 7.32 8.57 -35.03
CA SER A 678 7.31 9.92 -35.62
C SER A 678 8.23 10.86 -34.85
N VAL A 679 9.03 11.65 -35.59
CA VAL A 679 9.97 12.64 -35.06
C VAL A 679 9.54 14.02 -35.56
N GLU A 680 8.95 14.84 -34.67
CA GLU A 680 8.02 15.93 -35.04
C GLU A 680 8.61 17.36 -35.05
N SER A 681 9.83 17.59 -34.56
CA SER A 681 10.49 18.91 -34.62
C SER A 681 12.00 18.76 -34.80
N ILE A 682 12.83 19.74 -34.39
CA ILE A 682 14.30 19.59 -34.38
C ILE A 682 14.73 18.99 -33.02
N PRO A 683 14.77 17.65 -32.88
CA PRO A 683 15.87 17.00 -32.21
C PRO A 683 16.81 16.41 -33.26
N ASP A 684 18.07 16.82 -33.21
CA ASP A 684 19.16 16.13 -33.89
C ASP A 684 19.54 14.94 -33.00
N ARG A 685 19.90 13.76 -33.50
CA ARG A 685 20.49 12.63 -32.73
C ARG A 685 19.52 11.64 -32.07
N ILE A 686 18.37 11.36 -32.71
CA ILE A 686 17.54 10.20 -32.34
C ILE A 686 18.00 8.98 -33.13
N ARG A 687 18.80 8.11 -32.49
CA ARG A 687 19.29 6.88 -33.12
C ARG A 687 18.22 5.81 -33.06
N ILE A 688 17.62 5.50 -34.20
CA ILE A 688 16.62 4.44 -34.40
C ILE A 688 17.34 3.28 -35.09
N SER A 689 17.63 2.21 -34.38
CA SER A 689 18.51 1.16 -34.90
C SER A 689 18.01 -0.23 -34.55
N ARG A 690 18.00 -1.14 -35.53
CA ARG A 690 17.66 -2.57 -35.33
C ARG A 690 16.29 -2.81 -34.68
N ASN A 691 15.37 -1.86 -34.81
CA ASN A 691 13.98 -2.07 -34.41
C ASN A 691 13.26 -2.88 -35.49
N ARG A 692 12.38 -3.77 -35.05
CA ARG A 692 11.36 -4.37 -35.88
C ARG A 692 10.17 -3.41 -35.92
N ILE A 693 9.97 -2.73 -37.04
CA ILE A 693 8.90 -1.77 -37.25
C ILE A 693 8.10 -2.27 -38.44
N PHE A 694 6.84 -2.69 -38.22
CA PHE A 694 6.02 -3.26 -39.29
C PHE A 694 4.52 -3.19 -38.98
N ALA A 695 3.71 -3.18 -40.04
CA ALA A 695 2.25 -3.18 -40.07
C ALA A 695 1.58 -1.94 -39.43
N ASN A 696 2.25 -0.81 -39.40
CA ASN A 696 1.68 0.44 -38.90
C ASN A 696 0.72 1.06 -39.93
N GLY A 697 -0.20 1.90 -39.46
CA GLY A 697 -1.20 2.55 -40.30
C GLY A 697 -0.63 3.71 -41.14
N GLY A 698 0.56 4.19 -40.78
CA GLY A 698 1.36 5.16 -41.53
C GLY A 698 2.76 4.60 -41.83
N LEU A 699 3.75 5.48 -42.01
CA LEU A 699 5.14 5.09 -42.23
C LEU A 699 5.73 4.34 -41.02
N GLY A 700 6.73 3.50 -41.26
CA GLY A 700 7.50 2.89 -40.18
C GLY A 700 8.22 3.96 -39.33
N ILE A 701 8.94 4.86 -40.01
CA ILE A 701 9.60 6.03 -39.43
C ILE A 701 9.13 7.23 -40.25
N ASP A 702 8.62 8.26 -39.58
CA ASP A 702 8.08 9.51 -40.14
C ASP A 702 8.89 10.68 -39.58
N LEU A 703 9.75 11.29 -40.39
CA LEU A 703 10.52 12.49 -40.04
C LEU A 703 9.73 13.72 -40.49
N ARG A 704 9.54 14.68 -39.58
CA ARG A 704 8.72 15.88 -39.86
C ARG A 704 9.58 17.12 -39.93
N ALA A 705 9.29 18.00 -40.87
CA ALA A 705 9.92 19.31 -40.96
C ALA A 705 9.59 20.20 -39.74
N ALA A 706 10.49 21.12 -39.42
CA ALA A 706 10.30 22.08 -38.33
C ALA A 706 9.04 22.96 -38.58
N GLY A 707 7.97 22.72 -37.82
CA GLY A 707 6.70 23.43 -37.95
C GLY A 707 5.47 22.55 -38.23
N GLY A 708 5.64 21.22 -38.30
CA GLY A 708 4.54 20.26 -38.34
C GLY A 708 3.90 20.13 -39.72
N ASP A 709 4.68 19.66 -40.69
CA ASP A 709 4.18 19.20 -41.98
C ASP A 709 3.20 18.01 -41.85
N SER A 710 2.52 17.74 -42.96
CA SER A 710 1.62 16.58 -43.04
C SER A 710 2.46 15.29 -43.05
N PRO A 711 2.03 14.22 -42.36
CA PRO A 711 2.74 12.95 -42.36
C PRO A 711 3.02 12.47 -43.79
N GLY A 712 4.23 11.98 -44.05
CA GLY A 712 4.61 11.56 -45.39
C GLY A 712 6.11 11.37 -45.54
N VAL A 713 6.50 10.75 -46.64
CA VAL A 713 7.91 10.49 -46.94
C VAL A 713 8.63 11.81 -47.17
N THR A 714 9.75 11.99 -46.49
CA THR A 714 10.67 13.10 -46.68
C THR A 714 11.55 12.84 -47.90
N GLU A 715 11.46 13.68 -48.94
CA GLU A 715 12.28 13.48 -50.16
C GLU A 715 13.76 13.77 -49.91
N ASN A 716 14.64 12.94 -50.49
CA ASN A 716 16.07 13.18 -50.44
C ASN A 716 16.44 14.54 -51.08
N ASP A 717 17.30 15.33 -50.43
CA ASP A 717 17.76 16.63 -50.91
C ASP A 717 19.26 16.65 -51.28
N THR A 718 19.78 17.85 -51.58
CA THR A 718 21.20 18.01 -51.93
C THR A 718 22.02 18.24 -50.68
N ASP A 719 22.89 17.27 -50.39
CA ASP A 719 23.89 17.34 -49.33
C ASP A 719 23.30 17.36 -47.90
N ASP A 720 22.02 16.98 -47.72
CA ASP A 720 21.34 16.85 -46.43
C ASP A 720 21.27 18.21 -45.70
N SER A 721 20.65 19.17 -46.38
CA SER A 721 20.73 20.60 -46.08
C SER A 721 19.47 21.17 -45.44
N ASP A 722 18.38 20.41 -45.45
CA ASP A 722 17.15 20.74 -44.76
C ASP A 722 17.23 20.41 -43.26
N ALA A 723 16.16 20.76 -42.53
CA ALA A 723 16.15 20.69 -41.08
C ALA A 723 14.76 20.27 -40.58
N GLY A 724 14.75 19.45 -39.54
CA GLY A 724 13.56 18.83 -38.98
C GLY A 724 13.96 17.67 -38.09
N GLY A 725 13.06 16.70 -37.95
CA GLY A 725 13.34 15.50 -37.17
C GLY A 725 14.55 14.76 -37.71
N ASN A 726 15.56 14.51 -36.87
CA ASN A 726 16.82 13.88 -37.27
C ASN A 726 17.49 14.54 -38.49
N ASP A 727 17.50 15.88 -38.55
CA ASP A 727 18.04 16.63 -39.70
C ASP A 727 17.38 16.25 -41.04
N LEU A 728 16.19 15.63 -41.02
CA LEU A 728 15.54 15.07 -42.21
C LEU A 728 16.44 14.09 -43.01
N GLN A 729 17.35 13.42 -42.31
CA GLN A 729 18.43 12.60 -42.87
C GLN A 729 17.99 11.81 -44.12
N ASN A 730 18.66 12.09 -45.24
CA ASN A 730 18.46 11.39 -46.51
C ASN A 730 18.59 9.87 -46.33
N PHE A 731 17.63 9.11 -46.87
CA PHE A 731 17.62 7.65 -46.85
C PHE A 731 18.44 7.05 -48.01
N PRO A 732 18.92 5.79 -47.88
CA PRO A 732 19.60 5.10 -48.97
C PRO A 732 18.67 4.82 -50.16
N GLU A 733 19.18 4.87 -51.38
CA GLU A 733 18.48 4.45 -52.59
C GLU A 733 18.97 3.07 -53.04
N LEU A 734 18.13 2.05 -52.86
CA LEU A 734 18.45 0.68 -53.23
C LEU A 734 18.30 0.45 -54.73
N GLN A 735 19.29 -0.19 -55.34
CA GLN A 735 19.35 -0.49 -56.78
C GLN A 735 19.22 -1.98 -57.08
N GLU A 736 19.72 -2.84 -56.19
CA GLU A 736 19.64 -4.29 -56.34
C GLU A 736 19.55 -4.98 -54.98
N ALA A 737 18.69 -6.00 -54.91
CA ALA A 737 18.67 -7.03 -53.89
C ALA A 737 18.51 -8.38 -54.61
N ASN A 738 19.60 -9.13 -54.73
CA ASN A 738 19.64 -10.33 -55.57
C ASN A 738 20.28 -11.51 -54.81
N PHE A 739 19.62 -12.67 -54.87
CA PHE A 739 20.09 -13.91 -54.27
C PHE A 739 20.59 -14.88 -55.35
N SER A 740 21.78 -15.44 -55.07
CA SER A 740 22.37 -16.54 -55.83
C SER A 740 22.74 -17.66 -54.87
N GLY A 741 21.77 -18.52 -54.54
CA GLY A 741 21.92 -19.50 -53.46
C GLY A 741 22.01 -18.79 -52.11
N PRO A 742 22.94 -19.16 -51.20
CA PRO A 742 23.08 -18.51 -49.90
C PRO A 742 23.71 -17.12 -49.97
N MET A 743 24.28 -16.70 -51.11
CA MET A 743 24.89 -15.38 -51.27
C MET A 743 23.85 -14.37 -51.73
N ALA A 744 23.68 -13.31 -50.94
CA ALA A 744 22.87 -12.14 -51.30
C ALA A 744 23.79 -10.97 -51.63
N ARG A 745 23.48 -10.27 -52.74
CA ARG A 745 24.14 -9.04 -53.16
C ARG A 745 23.16 -7.89 -53.04
N PHE A 746 23.60 -6.82 -52.40
CA PHE A 746 22.85 -5.59 -52.22
C PHE A 746 23.66 -4.43 -52.81
N ARG A 747 23.04 -3.63 -53.68
CA ARG A 747 23.64 -2.40 -54.20
C ARG A 747 22.73 -1.22 -53.92
N GLY A 748 23.34 -0.09 -53.62
CA GLY A 748 22.63 1.15 -53.43
C GLY A 748 23.55 2.35 -53.42
N THR A 749 22.93 3.51 -53.31
CA THR A 749 23.57 4.81 -53.23
C THR A 749 23.07 5.58 -52.01
N LEU A 750 23.87 6.52 -51.53
CA LEU A 750 23.44 7.54 -50.58
C LEU A 750 24.02 8.88 -51.03
N ARG A 751 23.17 9.92 -51.03
CA ARG A 751 23.61 11.30 -51.19
C ARG A 751 23.24 12.07 -49.93
N SER A 752 24.23 12.53 -49.19
CA SER A 752 24.06 13.20 -47.89
C SER A 752 25.25 14.16 -47.64
N ARG A 753 25.48 14.60 -46.39
CA ARG A 753 26.59 15.50 -46.03
C ARG A 753 27.94 14.99 -46.57
N PRO A 754 28.76 15.82 -47.26
CA PRO A 754 30.07 15.42 -47.80
C PRO A 754 31.07 14.92 -46.76
N ASN A 755 31.97 14.01 -47.18
CA ASN A 755 33.04 13.45 -46.36
C ASN A 755 32.58 12.89 -45.00
N THR A 756 31.39 12.32 -44.95
CA THR A 756 30.74 11.87 -43.72
C THR A 756 30.53 10.36 -43.76
N GLN A 757 30.81 9.67 -42.65
CA GLN A 757 30.59 8.23 -42.51
C GLN A 757 29.15 7.96 -42.06
N TYR A 758 28.48 7.01 -42.70
CA TYR A 758 27.13 6.58 -42.35
C TYR A 758 27.12 5.09 -42.03
N GLU A 759 26.33 4.69 -41.04
CA GLU A 759 25.93 3.29 -40.87
C GLU A 759 24.67 3.04 -41.71
N ILE A 760 24.71 2.03 -42.56
CA ILE A 760 23.55 1.58 -43.34
C ILE A 760 23.00 0.32 -42.68
N GLU A 761 21.72 0.32 -42.34
CA GLU A 761 21.01 -0.86 -41.84
C GLU A 761 20.06 -1.38 -42.92
N LEU A 762 20.09 -2.69 -43.19
CA LEU A 762 19.21 -3.35 -44.16
C LEU A 762 18.16 -4.20 -43.46
N PHE A 763 16.93 -4.10 -43.92
CA PHE A 763 15.77 -4.78 -43.38
C PHE A 763 15.01 -5.55 -44.45
N ALA A 764 14.35 -6.62 -44.05
CA ALA A 764 13.45 -7.39 -44.91
C ALA A 764 12.02 -7.37 -44.39
N SER A 765 11.07 -7.34 -45.32
CA SER A 765 9.63 -7.33 -45.04
C SER A 765 8.87 -8.15 -46.08
N GLU A 766 7.68 -8.65 -45.73
CA GLU A 766 6.81 -9.39 -46.66
C GLU A 766 6.18 -8.49 -47.73
N GLY A 767 6.06 -7.19 -47.46
CA GLY A 767 5.53 -6.18 -48.37
C GLY A 767 5.96 -4.77 -47.99
N PRO A 768 5.96 -3.81 -48.93
CA PRO A 768 6.06 -2.39 -48.60
C PRO A 768 4.80 -1.88 -47.90
N ASP A 769 4.88 -0.71 -47.29
CA ASP A 769 3.69 0.01 -46.85
C ASP A 769 2.96 0.66 -48.05
N ALA A 770 1.85 1.35 -47.77
CA ALA A 770 1.01 1.96 -48.78
C ALA A 770 1.70 3.08 -49.60
N THR A 771 2.78 3.67 -49.09
CA THR A 771 3.58 4.70 -49.76
C THR A 771 4.59 4.09 -50.74
N GLY A 772 4.86 2.80 -50.64
CA GLY A 772 5.91 2.12 -51.42
C GLY A 772 7.31 2.25 -50.81
N HIS A 773 7.45 3.07 -49.76
CA HIS A 773 8.54 2.92 -48.80
C HIS A 773 8.23 1.72 -47.92
N GLY A 774 9.25 1.06 -47.38
CA GLY A 774 9.03 -0.19 -46.68
C GLY A 774 9.40 -0.07 -45.22
N GLU A 775 8.48 -0.47 -44.37
CA GLU A 775 8.77 -0.71 -42.97
C GLU A 775 9.83 -1.82 -42.81
N GLY A 776 10.58 -1.83 -41.71
CA GLY A 776 11.65 -2.79 -41.44
C GLY A 776 11.22 -3.88 -40.46
N ASP A 777 10.71 -5.01 -40.95
CA ASP A 777 10.24 -6.11 -40.09
C ASP A 777 11.40 -6.93 -39.50
N LEU A 778 12.34 -7.37 -40.34
CA LEU A 778 13.49 -8.17 -39.93
C LEU A 778 14.80 -7.46 -40.24
N PHE A 779 15.53 -7.06 -39.19
CA PHE A 779 16.90 -6.59 -39.34
C PHE A 779 17.81 -7.69 -39.89
N LEU A 780 18.59 -7.38 -40.93
CA LEU A 780 19.50 -8.33 -41.57
C LEU A 780 20.94 -8.16 -41.08
N PHE A 781 21.50 -6.98 -41.36
CA PHE A 781 22.85 -6.60 -40.98
C PHE A 781 23.04 -5.09 -41.17
N SER A 782 24.14 -4.56 -40.62
CA SER A 782 24.59 -3.19 -40.87
C SER A 782 26.04 -3.15 -41.36
N PHE A 783 26.41 -2.07 -42.03
CA PHE A 783 27.78 -1.80 -42.48
C PHE A 783 28.02 -0.29 -42.57
N PHE A 784 29.29 0.12 -42.59
CA PHE A 784 29.66 1.53 -42.71
C PHE A 784 30.08 1.89 -44.12
N THR A 785 29.67 3.06 -44.60
CA THR A 785 30.09 3.66 -45.86
C THR A 785 30.40 5.16 -45.66
N ALA A 786 31.08 5.81 -46.60
CA ALA A 786 31.40 7.23 -46.48
C ALA A 786 31.16 8.00 -47.78
N THR A 787 30.49 9.15 -47.68
CA THR A 787 30.27 10.06 -48.79
C THR A 787 31.58 10.69 -49.25
N ASP A 788 31.71 10.94 -50.54
CA ASP A 788 32.82 11.67 -51.13
C ASP A 788 32.72 13.19 -50.84
N SER A 789 33.62 13.98 -51.44
CA SER A 789 33.60 15.44 -51.32
C SER A 789 32.37 16.10 -51.95
N ASN A 790 31.58 15.37 -52.73
CA ASN A 790 30.34 15.83 -53.35
C ASN A 790 29.10 15.26 -52.63
N GLY A 791 29.27 14.66 -51.44
CA GLY A 791 28.15 14.11 -50.69
C GLY A 791 27.65 12.76 -51.19
N ALA A 792 28.31 12.11 -52.16
CA ALA A 792 27.79 10.91 -52.80
C ALA A 792 28.59 9.65 -52.41
N VAL A 793 27.91 8.52 -52.29
CA VAL A 793 28.54 7.20 -52.20
C VAL A 793 27.70 6.14 -52.90
N ALA A 794 28.36 5.17 -53.52
CA ALA A 794 27.78 3.93 -54.02
C ALA A 794 28.45 2.75 -53.31
N TRP A 795 27.66 1.73 -52.99
CA TRP A 795 28.13 0.55 -52.28
C TRP A 795 27.60 -0.74 -52.92
N ASP A 796 28.33 -1.83 -52.68
CA ASP A 796 28.07 -3.15 -53.25
C ASP A 796 28.46 -4.21 -52.22
N GLU A 797 27.48 -4.61 -51.41
CA GLU A 797 27.66 -5.51 -50.28
C GLU A 797 27.19 -6.91 -50.62
N GLN A 798 28.04 -7.90 -50.32
CA GLN A 798 27.71 -9.31 -50.44
C GLN A 798 27.73 -9.96 -49.07
N ARG A 799 26.68 -10.70 -48.73
CA ARG A 799 26.55 -11.42 -47.46
C ARG A 799 25.96 -12.80 -47.68
N MET A 800 26.46 -13.77 -46.92
CA MET A 800 25.80 -15.06 -46.84
C MET A 800 24.60 -14.96 -45.91
N LEU A 801 23.42 -15.29 -46.42
CA LEU A 801 22.17 -15.33 -45.67
C LEU A 801 21.58 -16.74 -45.78
N ALA A 802 21.21 -17.31 -44.63
CA ALA A 802 20.77 -18.70 -44.55
C ALA A 802 19.42 -18.97 -45.25
N ARG A 803 18.59 -17.94 -45.50
CA ARG A 803 17.35 -18.02 -46.29
C ARG A 803 16.95 -16.61 -46.75
N PRO A 804 16.06 -16.46 -47.76
CA PRO A 804 15.47 -15.18 -48.08
C PRO A 804 14.64 -14.70 -46.86
N PRO A 805 14.97 -13.54 -46.28
CA PRO A 805 14.39 -13.08 -45.01
C PRO A 805 13.01 -12.41 -45.16
N GLY A 806 12.52 -12.24 -46.38
CA GLY A 806 11.25 -11.59 -46.73
C GLY A 806 11.12 -11.51 -48.26
N ARG A 807 10.25 -10.62 -48.77
CA ARG A 807 10.07 -10.38 -50.21
C ARG A 807 10.65 -9.05 -50.69
N PHE A 808 10.74 -8.09 -49.79
CA PHE A 808 11.20 -6.74 -50.08
C PHE A 808 12.31 -6.35 -49.13
N ILE A 809 13.19 -5.46 -49.60
CA ILE A 809 14.30 -4.91 -48.83
C ILE A 809 14.14 -3.41 -48.71
N THR A 810 14.38 -2.90 -47.51
CA THR A 810 14.55 -1.48 -47.23
C THR A 810 15.85 -1.23 -46.47
N ALA A 811 16.24 0.03 -46.42
CA ALA A 811 17.41 0.46 -45.67
C ALA A 811 17.16 1.79 -44.96
N THR A 812 17.90 2.01 -43.88
CA THR A 812 18.05 3.32 -43.23
C THR A 812 19.53 3.74 -43.26
N ALA A 813 19.77 5.04 -43.18
CA ALA A 813 21.09 5.62 -42.97
C ALA A 813 21.15 6.28 -41.59
N ILE A 814 22.26 6.07 -40.88
CA ILE A 814 22.53 6.69 -39.58
C ILE A 814 23.80 7.52 -39.69
N ASP A 815 23.70 8.83 -39.41
CA ASP A 815 24.85 9.73 -39.42
C ASP A 815 25.73 9.57 -38.15
N PRO A 816 26.93 10.19 -38.08
CA PRO A 816 27.81 10.13 -36.91
C PRO A 816 27.22 10.76 -35.64
N ASN A 817 26.23 11.64 -35.79
CA ASN A 817 25.55 12.26 -34.67
C ASN A 817 24.43 11.35 -34.13
N GLY A 818 24.03 10.32 -34.86
CA GLY A 818 22.96 9.39 -34.51
C GLY A 818 21.62 9.70 -35.18
N ASN A 819 21.55 10.65 -36.11
CA ASN A 819 20.36 10.91 -36.91
C ASN A 819 20.06 9.70 -37.79
N THR A 820 18.87 9.10 -37.65
CA THR A 820 18.43 8.00 -38.52
C THR A 820 17.41 8.52 -39.53
N SER A 821 17.59 8.15 -40.80
CA SER A 821 16.64 8.42 -41.89
C SER A 821 15.31 7.69 -41.72
N GLU A 822 14.32 8.08 -42.51
CA GLU A 822 13.19 7.20 -42.84
C GLU A 822 13.67 5.94 -43.57
N PHE A 823 12.78 4.98 -43.78
CA PHE A 823 13.08 3.82 -44.61
C PHE A 823 13.11 4.19 -46.10
N SER A 824 14.06 3.59 -46.82
CA SER A 824 14.17 3.69 -48.28
C SER A 824 12.92 3.19 -49.01
N PRO A 825 12.74 3.57 -50.29
CA PRO A 825 11.86 2.84 -51.20
C PRO A 825 12.16 1.34 -51.16
N ALA A 826 11.11 0.52 -51.11
CA ALA A 826 11.26 -0.92 -51.03
C ALA A 826 11.54 -1.52 -52.41
N ILE A 827 12.56 -2.38 -52.50
CA ILE A 827 12.84 -3.14 -53.72
C ILE A 827 12.58 -4.63 -53.53
N PRO A 828 12.03 -5.33 -54.54
CA PRO A 828 11.81 -6.75 -54.44
C PRO A 828 13.15 -7.51 -54.44
N ILE A 829 13.19 -8.59 -53.67
CA ILE A 829 14.27 -9.56 -53.78
C ILE A 829 14.13 -10.31 -55.12
N THR A 830 15.24 -10.39 -55.86
CA THR A 830 15.35 -11.11 -57.13
C THR A 830 16.29 -12.31 -57.00
N GLY A 831 16.21 -13.26 -57.94
CA GLY A 831 17.02 -14.49 -57.90
C GLY A 831 16.41 -15.61 -57.05
N SER A 832 17.18 -16.67 -56.80
CA SER A 832 16.73 -17.85 -56.04
C SER A 832 17.55 -17.99 -54.75
N GLY A 833 16.85 -18.04 -53.61
CA GLY A 833 17.46 -18.32 -52.31
C GLY A 833 18.12 -19.70 -52.22
N PRO A 834 18.84 -19.98 -51.12
CA PRO A 834 19.52 -21.26 -50.93
C PRO A 834 18.54 -22.44 -50.92
N THR A 835 18.94 -23.54 -51.55
CA THR A 835 18.28 -24.84 -51.43
C THR A 835 18.51 -25.43 -50.04
N GLU A 836 17.63 -26.34 -49.60
CA GLU A 836 17.66 -26.97 -48.27
C GLU A 836 19.05 -27.54 -47.90
N ASN A 837 19.77 -28.13 -48.86
CA ASN A 837 21.14 -28.60 -48.67
C ASN A 837 22.14 -27.46 -48.46
N GLU A 838 22.03 -26.37 -49.21
CA GLU A 838 22.92 -25.20 -49.07
C GLU A 838 22.72 -24.50 -47.71
N ILE A 839 21.50 -24.53 -47.17
CA ILE A 839 21.19 -24.04 -45.81
C ILE A 839 21.97 -24.85 -44.77
N VAL A 840 21.90 -26.18 -44.85
CA VAL A 840 22.61 -27.08 -43.92
C VAL A 840 24.13 -26.90 -43.99
N TYR A 841 24.70 -26.77 -45.20
CA TYR A 841 26.13 -26.54 -45.36
C TYR A 841 26.58 -25.16 -44.87
N ALA A 842 25.80 -24.10 -45.11
CA ALA A 842 26.07 -22.77 -44.60
C ALA A 842 26.01 -22.73 -43.07
N LEU A 843 25.00 -23.36 -42.46
CA LEU A 843 24.89 -23.50 -41.00
C LEU A 843 26.11 -24.22 -40.42
N LEU A 844 26.50 -25.39 -40.95
CA LEU A 844 27.65 -26.17 -40.48
C LEU A 844 28.97 -25.40 -40.57
N GLY A 845 29.14 -24.58 -41.61
CA GLY A 845 30.30 -23.70 -41.78
C GLY A 845 30.37 -22.55 -40.76
N ILE A 846 29.23 -22.03 -40.32
CA ILE A 846 29.15 -20.92 -39.33
C ILE A 846 29.47 -21.41 -37.91
N ILE A 847 29.11 -22.64 -37.55
CA ILE A 847 29.39 -23.25 -36.22
C ILE A 847 30.77 -23.96 -36.15
N GLY A 848 31.58 -23.92 -37.21
CA GLY A 848 32.95 -24.46 -37.22
C GLY A 848 33.04 -25.99 -37.18
N LEU A 849 31.96 -26.71 -37.46
CA LEU A 849 31.96 -28.17 -37.54
C LEU A 849 32.39 -28.62 -38.95
N ARG A 850 33.43 -29.46 -39.03
CA ARG A 850 33.94 -29.96 -40.32
C ARG A 850 32.91 -30.90 -40.99
N PRO A 851 32.88 -30.99 -42.34
CA PRO A 851 31.87 -31.76 -43.08
C PRO A 851 31.99 -33.30 -42.98
N GLU A 852 32.81 -33.83 -42.07
CA GLU A 852 33.15 -35.26 -42.00
C GLU A 852 32.36 -36.04 -40.94
N MET A 853 31.31 -35.46 -40.34
CA MET A 853 30.37 -36.25 -39.54
C MET A 853 29.51 -37.12 -40.47
N ASN A 854 29.89 -38.38 -40.57
CA ASN A 854 29.14 -39.45 -41.21
C ASN A 854 27.76 -39.61 -40.55
N LEU A 855 26.71 -39.08 -41.20
CA LEU A 855 25.31 -39.18 -40.74
C LEU A 855 24.67 -40.57 -40.94
N ASN A 856 25.44 -41.61 -41.26
CA ASN A 856 24.91 -42.97 -41.44
C ASN A 856 25.14 -43.89 -40.22
N GLY A 857 24.94 -43.37 -39.01
CA GLY A 857 24.92 -44.19 -37.80
C GLY A 857 24.73 -43.35 -36.55
N ASP A 858 23.55 -43.49 -35.94
CA ASP A 858 23.13 -43.00 -34.61
C ASP A 858 22.40 -41.63 -34.58
N GLY A 859 21.11 -41.66 -34.95
CA GLY A 859 20.06 -41.20 -34.03
C GLY A 859 19.71 -39.71 -33.90
N VAL A 860 20.12 -38.83 -34.81
CA VAL A 860 19.57 -37.45 -34.87
C VAL A 860 18.71 -37.32 -36.12
N THR A 861 17.39 -37.41 -35.97
CA THR A 861 16.43 -37.58 -37.07
C THR A 861 15.50 -36.39 -37.28
N ASP A 862 15.98 -35.15 -37.21
CA ASP A 862 15.40 -34.13 -38.09
C ASP A 862 16.24 -32.85 -38.21
N ALA A 863 16.36 -32.33 -39.44
CA ALA A 863 16.87 -30.98 -39.70
C ALA A 863 15.96 -29.91 -39.08
N ALA A 864 14.70 -30.26 -38.81
CA ALA A 864 13.73 -29.41 -38.13
C ALA A 864 14.14 -29.01 -36.69
N ASP A 865 14.84 -29.88 -35.94
CA ASP A 865 15.26 -29.58 -34.56
C ASP A 865 16.43 -28.59 -34.50
N LEU A 866 17.31 -28.58 -35.51
CA LEU A 866 18.40 -27.61 -35.63
C LEU A 866 17.89 -26.23 -36.10
N VAL A 867 16.85 -26.22 -36.93
CA VAL A 867 16.16 -25.01 -37.39
C VAL A 867 15.32 -24.38 -36.27
N GLY A 868 14.78 -25.18 -35.34
CA GLY A 868 14.10 -24.68 -34.14
C GLY A 868 15.01 -23.95 -33.16
N LEU A 869 16.29 -24.33 -33.07
CA LEU A 869 17.28 -23.69 -32.20
C LEU A 869 17.81 -22.34 -32.73
N LEU A 870 17.68 -22.09 -34.04
CA LEU A 870 18.22 -20.89 -34.73
C LEU A 870 17.15 -19.87 -35.13
N ASN A 871 15.87 -20.20 -34.94
CA ASN A 871 14.74 -19.26 -35.10
C ASN A 871 14.35 -18.58 -33.77
N GLN A 872 15.10 -18.77 -32.69
CA GLN A 872 14.96 -17.91 -31.52
C GLN A 872 15.78 -16.63 -31.74
N PRO A 873 15.22 -15.46 -31.37
CA PRO A 873 15.80 -14.15 -31.66
C PRO A 873 17.22 -13.97 -31.11
#